data_AF-A0A2K0XUK9-F1
#
_entry.id   AF-A0A2K0XUK9-F1
#
_cell.length_a   1.000
_cell.length_b   1.000
_cell.length_c   1.000
_cell.angle_alpha   90.00
_cell.angle_beta   90.00
_cell.angle_gamma   90.00
#
_symmetry.space_group_name_H-M   'P 1'
#
loop_
_entity.id
_entity.type
_entity.pdbx_description
1 polymer ?
#
loop_
_entity_poly.entity_id
_entity_poly.type
_entity_poly.pdbx_seq_one_letter_code
_entity_poly.pdbx_strand_id
1 'polypeptide(L)'
;MAAGAALLALSTGVVSRSAESASPAGANWSSFGGDDKEQHYSPLAQIREQNVGKLGLAWSYDVDSFDSYTQPLAVNGVIYFAVGLSVVHAVDARTGKLLWQYDPDVASQPEAKWRMRAGWGTRGIAYKDGTIFTATREGRLIAIDAGTGKPRWSVKTLDEAEGGYITGPPWVAGDKVVIGFGGADYSPTRGYVTAYDIKTGKKAWRWYVVPGDPAKGFENKAMEAAAKTWSGEWWKWGGGGSVWHAMAYDAKYDRIYIGTGNGFPWNIKIRSPGGGDNLYLSSIVALDVKTGEYVWHYQVNPENSHDWNDAMDIELADVMIGGRMRSVLLHAPKNGFFYAIDRETGKFIQAGEFARQNWAKRIDPVTGRPEINPEAQYPDGKPFMMYPFPNGAHGIQAMSFSPKTGYSYIPVMEGGRVFVDPANVKGWTYKPGMMVNTGLGAPPANLVPPAATSKLVAYDVANNRIAWSVPQPGVFNGGTLATAGNLVFQGTNDGMFNAFSATTGRKLWSWPAQNGILSAPISYSVGGRQYVSVITGFRSSFANSPNWDYRQQQRRLLTFTIGGARKLPRVDPVDEPIQDDPAFVVDADKAKVGAGIYNSSCIICHGSGMVAGGAAPDLRKSGVPLDAETFRSVVHDGALMSRGMGSFAQLSDAELEGLRHYIRQRARETAPKGK
;
A
#
# COMPACT_ATOMS: atom_id res chain seq x y z
N MET A 1 55.17 42.09 38.74
CA MET A 1 54.77 40.91 37.96
C MET A 1 53.42 40.46 38.48
N ALA A 2 52.34 40.68 37.73
CA ALA A 2 51.01 40.23 38.10
C ALA A 2 50.22 39.99 36.81
N ALA A 3 49.80 38.75 36.62
CA ALA A 3 49.01 38.28 35.49
C ALA A 3 47.57 38.78 35.62
N GLY A 4 47.04 39.39 34.56
CA GLY A 4 45.62 39.76 34.41
C GLY A 4 44.96 38.85 33.39
N ALA A 5 43.96 38.10 33.82
CA ALA A 5 43.13 37.25 32.96
C ALA A 5 42.19 38.09 32.09
N ALA A 6 42.20 37.83 30.77
CA ALA A 6 41.21 38.36 29.84
C ALA A 6 40.12 37.30 29.59
N LEU A 7 38.88 37.61 30.00
CA LEU A 7 37.69 36.86 29.60
C LEU A 7 37.41 37.14 28.11
N LEU A 8 37.43 36.09 27.27
CA LEU A 8 36.82 36.10 25.95
C LEU A 8 35.33 35.78 26.07
N ALA A 9 34.47 36.76 25.79
CA ALA A 9 33.04 36.56 25.61
C ALA A 9 32.79 35.96 24.22
N LEU A 10 32.36 34.70 24.17
CA LEU A 10 31.84 34.05 22.97
C LEU A 10 30.38 34.47 22.78
N SER A 11 30.12 35.31 21.78
CA SER A 11 28.76 35.62 21.33
C SER A 11 28.19 34.43 20.56
N THR A 12 27.35 33.64 21.22
CA THR A 12 26.49 32.65 20.54
C THR A 12 25.40 33.38 19.77
N GLY A 13 25.55 33.47 18.44
CA GLY A 13 24.50 33.94 17.55
C GLY A 13 23.31 32.98 17.57
N VAL A 14 22.31 33.28 18.39
CA VAL A 14 20.99 32.67 18.30
C VAL A 14 20.34 33.22 17.03
N VAL A 15 20.23 32.38 15.99
CA VAL A 15 19.32 32.66 14.87
C VAL A 15 17.92 32.71 15.46
N SER A 16 17.38 33.91 15.63
CA SER A 16 15.99 34.08 16.07
C SER A 16 15.10 33.44 15.02
N ARG A 17 14.36 32.40 15.40
CA ARG A 17 13.20 31.91 14.65
C ARG A 17 12.22 33.07 14.54
N SER A 18 12.22 33.74 13.39
CA SER A 18 11.13 34.63 13.01
C SER A 18 9.83 33.85 13.11
N ALA A 19 8.85 34.39 13.82
CA ALA A 19 7.50 33.84 13.91
C ALA A 19 7.03 33.42 12.51
N GLU A 20 6.60 32.17 12.36
CA GLU A 20 6.04 31.63 11.12
C GLU A 20 4.86 32.51 10.69
N SER A 21 5.07 33.35 9.68
CA SER A 21 3.97 33.82 8.85
C SER A 21 3.23 32.58 8.37
N ALA A 22 1.91 32.52 8.56
CA ALA A 22 1.09 31.41 8.08
C ALA A 22 1.44 31.13 6.62
N SER A 23 1.91 29.90 6.35
CA SER A 23 2.28 29.51 4.98
C SER A 23 1.07 29.64 4.05
N PRO A 24 1.23 30.08 2.79
CA PRO A 24 0.12 30.16 1.84
C PRO A 24 -0.62 28.81 1.73
N ALA A 25 -1.94 28.86 1.49
CA ALA A 25 -2.74 27.64 1.32
C ALA A 25 -2.13 26.72 0.24
N GLY A 26 -1.95 25.44 0.57
CA GLY A 26 -1.32 24.43 -0.29
C GLY A 26 0.20 24.54 -0.43
N ALA A 27 0.87 25.42 0.32
CA ALA A 27 2.34 25.45 0.34
C ALA A 27 2.94 24.19 0.96
N ASN A 28 2.24 23.59 1.93
CA ASN A 28 2.60 22.34 2.57
C ASN A 28 1.71 21.18 2.08
N TRP A 29 2.27 19.98 2.14
CA TRP A 29 1.62 18.67 2.01
C TRP A 29 1.93 17.88 3.28
N SER A 30 1.05 17.96 4.29
CA SER A 30 1.35 17.55 5.67
C SER A 30 0.74 16.23 6.12
N SER A 31 -0.20 15.69 5.36
CA SER A 31 -0.84 14.38 5.57
C SER A 31 -0.66 13.50 4.34
N PHE A 32 -1.12 12.25 4.42
CA PHE A 32 -1.06 11.32 3.29
C PHE A 32 -1.73 11.93 2.04
N GLY A 33 -2.98 12.38 2.12
CA GLY A 33 -3.70 13.03 1.02
C GLY A 33 -3.53 14.54 0.93
N GLY A 34 -2.53 15.11 1.62
CA GLY A 34 -2.11 16.52 1.51
C GLY A 34 -2.68 17.45 2.57
N ASP A 35 -3.96 17.27 2.92
CA ASP A 35 -4.63 17.92 4.05
C ASP A 35 -5.53 16.94 4.83
N ASP A 36 -6.25 17.44 5.83
CA ASP A 36 -7.15 16.62 6.67
C ASP A 36 -8.33 16.01 5.89
N LYS A 37 -8.59 16.48 4.66
CA LYS A 37 -9.65 15.92 3.80
C LYS A 37 -9.16 14.75 2.95
N GLU A 38 -7.85 14.50 2.94
CA GLU A 38 -7.23 13.35 2.26
C GLU A 38 -7.55 13.29 0.75
N GLN A 39 -7.78 14.43 0.07
CA GLN A 39 -8.28 14.48 -1.32
C GLN A 39 -7.20 14.30 -2.39
N HIS A 40 -5.93 14.21 -2.01
CA HIS A 40 -4.76 14.29 -2.89
C HIS A 40 -4.86 15.44 -3.91
N TYR A 41 -5.35 16.59 -3.43
CA TYR A 41 -5.60 17.79 -4.22
C TYR A 41 -4.75 18.97 -3.74
N SER A 42 -4.02 19.59 -4.66
CA SER A 42 -3.27 20.82 -4.38
C SER A 42 -4.04 22.05 -4.88
N PRO A 43 -4.31 23.06 -4.02
CA PRO A 43 -4.91 24.31 -4.47
C PRO A 43 -3.94 25.19 -5.27
N LEU A 44 -2.67 24.79 -5.41
CA LEU A 44 -1.67 25.50 -6.19
C LEU A 44 -1.97 25.40 -7.70
N ALA A 45 -1.79 26.50 -8.42
CA ALA A 45 -2.09 26.62 -9.85
C ALA A 45 -1.01 27.35 -10.65
N GLN A 46 0.22 27.46 -10.14
CA GLN A 46 1.34 28.01 -10.89
C GLN A 46 1.73 27.09 -12.04
N ILE A 47 1.70 25.77 -11.80
CA ILE A 47 1.70 24.73 -12.82
C ILE A 47 0.24 24.47 -13.20
N ARG A 48 -0.08 24.63 -14.49
CA ARG A 48 -1.44 24.58 -15.02
C ARG A 48 -1.45 24.14 -16.47
N GLU A 49 -2.62 23.82 -17.00
CA GLU A 49 -2.80 23.33 -18.37
C GLU A 49 -2.07 24.19 -19.44
N GLN A 50 -2.06 25.52 -19.28
CA GLN A 50 -1.43 26.43 -20.26
C GLN A 50 0.11 26.41 -20.25
N ASN A 51 0.75 25.90 -19.19
CA ASN A 51 2.21 25.94 -19.07
C ASN A 51 2.85 24.60 -18.66
N VAL A 52 2.08 23.54 -18.42
CA VAL A 52 2.61 22.22 -18.02
C VAL A 52 3.58 21.64 -19.05
N GLY A 53 3.47 22.02 -20.33
CA GLY A 53 4.47 21.67 -21.36
C GLY A 53 5.88 22.22 -21.09
N LYS A 54 6.04 23.18 -20.17
CA LYS A 54 7.32 23.74 -19.72
C LYS A 54 7.81 23.11 -18.40
N LEU A 55 7.12 22.09 -17.90
CA LEU A 55 7.52 21.36 -16.71
C LEU A 55 8.76 20.51 -17.01
N GLY A 56 9.75 20.55 -16.12
CA GLY A 56 10.95 19.74 -16.23
C GLY A 56 11.60 19.49 -14.88
N LEU A 57 12.60 18.60 -14.87
CA LEU A 57 13.27 18.17 -13.65
C LEU A 57 14.04 19.32 -13.02
N ALA A 58 13.71 19.63 -11.76
CA ALA A 58 14.42 20.60 -10.94
C ALA A 58 15.64 19.97 -10.27
N TRP A 59 15.44 18.81 -9.66
CA TRP A 59 16.44 18.00 -8.97
C TRP A 59 15.93 16.57 -8.77
N SER A 60 16.86 15.66 -8.45
CA SER A 60 16.56 14.27 -8.09
C SER A 60 17.43 13.85 -6.90
N TYR A 61 16.94 12.91 -6.11
CA TYR A 61 17.67 12.25 -5.03
C TYR A 61 17.59 10.73 -5.23
N ASP A 62 18.75 10.08 -5.35
CA ASP A 62 18.85 8.64 -5.50
C ASP A 62 18.64 7.95 -4.14
N VAL A 63 17.82 6.90 -4.13
CA VAL A 63 17.43 6.17 -2.92
C VAL A 63 18.02 4.76 -2.97
N ASP A 64 18.87 4.43 -1.99
CA ASP A 64 19.34 3.05 -1.79
C ASP A 64 18.28 2.27 -0.99
N SER A 65 17.33 1.67 -1.70
CA SER A 65 16.23 0.89 -1.14
C SER A 65 15.76 -0.19 -2.10
N PHE A 66 15.01 -1.16 -1.60
CA PHE A 66 14.37 -2.20 -2.40
C PHE A 66 12.90 -1.91 -2.74
N ASP A 67 12.24 -0.93 -2.10
CA ASP A 67 10.85 -0.54 -2.34
C ASP A 67 10.65 0.99 -2.47
N SER A 68 9.45 1.39 -2.92
CA SER A 68 9.15 2.74 -3.44
C SER A 68 7.66 3.10 -3.46
N TYR A 69 6.80 2.37 -2.75
CA TYR A 69 5.36 2.70 -2.66
C TYR A 69 5.07 3.94 -1.81
N THR A 70 6.10 4.52 -1.19
CA THR A 70 5.93 5.62 -0.24
C THR A 70 5.42 6.87 -0.93
N GLN A 71 4.41 7.48 -0.33
CA GLN A 71 4.08 8.87 -0.61
C GLN A 71 4.93 9.78 0.28
N PRO A 72 5.64 10.78 -0.30
CA PRO A 72 6.36 11.78 0.49
C PRO A 72 5.41 12.79 1.14
N LEU A 73 5.88 13.45 2.18
CA LEU A 73 5.31 14.68 2.74
C LEU A 73 6.21 15.86 2.38
N ALA A 74 5.68 17.07 2.31
CA ALA A 74 6.46 18.30 2.12
C ALA A 74 5.97 19.38 3.08
N VAL A 75 6.75 19.67 4.13
CA VAL A 75 6.35 20.63 5.15
C VAL A 75 7.49 21.60 5.43
N ASN A 76 7.19 22.89 5.39
CA ASN A 76 8.11 23.98 5.74
C ASN A 76 9.44 23.92 4.97
N GLY A 77 9.37 23.59 3.68
CA GLY A 77 10.54 23.52 2.80
C GLY A 77 11.38 22.24 2.91
N VAL A 78 10.90 21.22 3.62
CA VAL A 78 11.54 19.91 3.74
C VAL A 78 10.61 18.83 3.21
N ILE A 79 11.14 17.92 2.39
CA ILE A 79 10.44 16.68 2.01
C ILE A 79 10.84 15.57 2.98
N TYR A 80 9.85 14.86 3.52
CA TYR A 80 10.02 13.69 4.38
C TYR A 80 9.43 12.45 3.71
N PHE A 81 10.10 11.31 3.78
CA PHE A 81 9.58 10.04 3.26
C PHE A 81 10.28 8.86 3.93
N ALA A 82 9.68 7.67 3.85
CA ALA A 82 10.30 6.43 4.34
C ALA A 82 10.40 5.41 3.22
N VAL A 83 11.45 4.60 3.19
CA VAL A 83 11.63 3.55 2.18
C VAL A 83 12.24 2.31 2.80
N GLY A 84 12.13 1.19 2.08
CA GLY A 84 12.71 -0.10 2.44
C GLY A 84 12.14 -0.58 3.77
N LEU A 85 13.03 -0.75 4.74
CA LEU A 85 12.67 -1.11 6.11
C LEU A 85 12.28 0.09 6.96
N SER A 86 11.44 0.96 6.39
CA SER A 86 10.95 2.18 7.05
C SER A 86 12.05 3.18 7.43
N VAL A 87 13.13 3.23 6.65
CA VAL A 87 14.22 4.20 6.80
C VAL A 87 13.71 5.58 6.38
N VAL A 88 13.65 6.50 7.35
CA VAL A 88 13.09 7.85 7.16
C VAL A 88 14.18 8.79 6.65
N HIS A 89 13.85 9.56 5.63
CA HIS A 89 14.70 10.57 5.02
C HIS A 89 14.06 11.94 5.15
N ALA A 90 14.88 12.96 5.41
CA ALA A 90 14.51 14.36 5.27
C ALA A 90 15.45 15.03 4.26
N VAL A 91 14.88 15.64 3.23
CA VAL A 91 15.64 16.31 2.17
C VAL A 91 15.14 17.74 1.99
N ASP A 92 16.06 18.67 1.73
CA ASP A 92 15.71 20.04 1.40
C ASP A 92 14.88 20.07 0.11
N ALA A 93 13.68 20.63 0.18
CA ALA A 93 12.70 20.54 -0.92
C ALA A 93 13.03 21.44 -2.12
N ARG A 94 14.03 22.32 -2.01
CA ARG A 94 14.51 23.18 -3.12
C ARG A 94 15.67 22.55 -3.87
N THR A 95 16.52 21.79 -3.18
CA THR A 95 17.82 21.34 -3.69
C THR A 95 17.95 19.83 -3.78
N GLY A 96 17.14 19.07 -3.05
CA GLY A 96 17.26 17.62 -2.90
C GLY A 96 18.39 17.18 -1.97
N LYS A 97 19.04 18.11 -1.26
CA LYS A 97 20.12 17.78 -0.32
C LYS A 97 19.56 17.04 0.89
N LEU A 98 20.16 15.89 1.22
CA LEU A 98 19.88 15.17 2.45
C LEU A 98 20.19 16.04 3.67
N LEU A 99 19.22 16.18 4.57
CA LEU A 99 19.35 16.89 5.85
C LEU A 99 19.67 15.92 6.97
N TRP A 100 18.89 14.84 7.07
CA TRP A 100 19.11 13.75 8.00
C TRP A 100 18.43 12.48 7.50
N GLN A 101 18.86 11.34 8.04
CA GLN A 101 18.27 10.02 7.84
C GLN A 101 18.15 9.32 9.19
N TYR A 102 17.06 8.56 9.38
CA TYR A 102 16.84 7.72 10.55
C TYR A 102 16.56 6.29 10.10
N ASP A 103 17.46 5.37 10.45
CA ASP A 103 17.26 3.93 10.28
C ASP A 103 16.69 3.35 11.58
N PRO A 104 15.47 2.78 11.58
CA PRO A 104 14.91 2.14 12.76
C PRO A 104 15.59 0.81 13.13
N ASP A 105 16.55 0.31 12.35
CA ASP A 105 17.26 -0.95 12.57
C ASP A 105 16.30 -2.15 12.62
N VAL A 106 15.39 -2.24 11.63
CA VAL A 106 14.36 -3.29 11.56
C VAL A 106 14.97 -4.68 11.49
N ALA A 107 15.97 -4.89 10.63
CA ALA A 107 16.49 -6.22 10.35
C ALA A 107 17.09 -6.90 11.59
N SER A 108 17.63 -6.12 12.53
CA SER A 108 18.22 -6.62 13.78
C SER A 108 17.17 -6.82 14.88
N GLN A 109 15.91 -6.39 14.69
CA GLN A 109 14.88 -6.58 15.70
C GLN A 109 14.49 -8.07 15.82
N PRO A 110 14.29 -8.59 17.05
CA PRO A 110 13.83 -9.96 17.28
C PRO A 110 12.51 -10.31 16.58
N GLU A 111 11.67 -9.29 16.33
CA GLU A 111 10.39 -9.39 15.67
C GLU A 111 10.47 -9.49 14.15
N ALA A 112 11.60 -9.12 13.53
CA ALA A 112 11.72 -9.06 12.08
C ALA A 112 11.50 -10.42 11.43
N LYS A 113 12.17 -11.47 11.94
CA LYS A 113 12.02 -12.91 11.62
C LYS A 113 11.25 -13.18 10.32
N TRP A 114 10.04 -13.74 10.41
CA TRP A 114 9.22 -14.07 9.26
C TRP A 114 8.39 -12.87 8.75
N ARG A 115 8.22 -11.79 9.53
CA ARG A 115 7.51 -10.56 9.11
C ARG A 115 8.19 -9.91 7.91
N MET A 116 9.49 -10.09 7.77
CA MET A 116 10.27 -9.66 6.61
C MET A 116 9.86 -10.35 5.30
N ARG A 117 9.23 -11.53 5.37
CA ARG A 117 8.74 -12.27 4.21
C ARG A 117 7.47 -11.67 3.61
N ALA A 118 6.80 -10.77 4.35
CA ALA A 118 5.71 -10.00 3.80
C ALA A 118 6.26 -9.08 2.69
N GLY A 119 5.74 -9.22 1.48
CA GLY A 119 6.39 -8.62 0.31
C GLY A 119 6.39 -7.09 0.29
N TRP A 120 5.45 -6.42 0.94
CA TRP A 120 5.19 -5.00 0.73
C TRP A 120 6.08 -4.08 1.58
N GLY A 121 6.46 -2.95 0.98
CA GLY A 121 7.21 -1.87 1.61
C GLY A 121 6.39 -0.92 2.48
N THR A 122 7.07 0.05 3.08
CA THR A 122 6.39 1.20 3.69
C THR A 122 5.72 2.06 2.62
N ARG A 123 4.52 2.57 2.93
CA ARG A 123 3.72 3.40 2.01
C ARG A 123 3.66 4.86 2.41
N GLY A 124 4.18 5.23 3.58
CA GLY A 124 4.20 6.61 4.01
C GLY A 124 4.50 6.78 5.48
N ILE A 125 4.47 8.04 5.88
CA ILE A 125 4.70 8.54 7.23
C ILE A 125 3.63 9.59 7.54
N ALA A 126 3.49 9.98 8.80
CA ALA A 126 2.67 11.11 9.19
C ALA A 126 3.50 12.24 9.78
N TYR A 127 2.94 13.46 9.77
CA TYR A 127 3.54 14.63 10.37
C TYR A 127 2.53 15.36 11.26
N LYS A 128 2.97 15.82 12.44
CA LYS A 128 2.24 16.78 13.28
C LYS A 128 3.20 17.55 14.17
N ASP A 129 3.05 18.87 14.22
CA ASP A 129 3.72 19.76 15.19
C ASP A 129 5.22 19.48 15.37
N GLY A 130 5.96 19.39 14.25
CA GLY A 130 7.40 19.12 14.27
C GLY A 130 7.78 17.68 14.60
N THR A 131 6.84 16.74 14.52
CA THR A 131 7.05 15.31 14.77
C THR A 131 6.70 14.51 13.52
N ILE A 132 7.59 13.62 13.10
CA ILE A 132 7.34 12.59 12.09
C ILE A 132 6.96 11.30 12.81
N PHE A 133 5.93 10.61 12.33
CA PHE A 133 5.55 9.27 12.79
C PHE A 133 5.81 8.26 11.68
N THR A 134 6.54 7.20 11.98
CA THR A 134 6.79 6.08 11.07
C THR A 134 6.38 4.77 11.73
N ALA A 135 5.86 3.85 10.91
CA ALA A 135 5.58 2.49 11.34
C ALA A 135 6.49 1.51 10.60
N THR A 136 7.01 0.53 11.34
CA THR A 136 8.04 -0.40 10.90
C THR A 136 7.44 -1.78 10.63
N ARG A 137 8.01 -2.51 9.67
CA ARG A 137 7.43 -3.77 9.15
C ARG A 137 7.18 -4.80 10.25
N GLU A 138 8.11 -4.89 11.20
CA GLU A 138 8.11 -5.80 12.34
C GLU A 138 7.19 -5.38 13.48
N GLY A 139 6.60 -4.16 13.44
CA GLY A 139 5.50 -3.79 14.33
C GLY A 139 5.77 -2.69 15.34
N ARG A 140 6.78 -1.82 15.15
CA ARG A 140 6.95 -0.61 15.98
C ARG A 140 6.32 0.62 15.33
N LEU A 141 5.71 1.47 16.16
CA LEU A 141 5.35 2.85 15.84
C LEU A 141 6.38 3.76 16.53
N ILE A 142 6.96 4.70 15.78
CA ILE A 142 8.07 5.53 16.23
C ILE A 142 7.74 7.00 15.94
N ALA A 143 7.91 7.86 16.95
CA ALA A 143 7.91 9.31 16.78
C ALA A 143 9.34 9.83 16.66
N ILE A 144 9.57 10.73 15.72
CA ILE A 144 10.88 11.28 15.37
C ILE A 144 10.76 12.80 15.33
N ASP A 145 11.72 13.50 15.92
CA ASP A 145 11.82 14.94 15.80
C ASP A 145 12.12 15.35 14.36
N ALA A 146 11.24 16.13 13.73
CA ALA A 146 11.34 16.47 12.31
C ALA A 146 12.58 17.34 11.98
N GLY A 147 13.06 18.12 12.94
CA GLY A 147 14.21 19.00 12.73
C GLY A 147 15.56 18.27 12.81
N THR A 148 15.65 17.23 13.65
CA THR A 148 16.91 16.58 13.99
C THR A 148 17.01 15.12 13.56
N GLY A 149 15.89 14.47 13.23
CA GLY A 149 15.84 13.04 12.92
C GLY A 149 15.99 12.12 14.14
N LYS A 150 16.02 12.67 15.37
CA LYS A 150 16.18 11.89 16.59
C LYS A 150 14.85 11.28 17.04
N PRO A 151 14.82 10.00 17.46
CA PRO A 151 13.60 9.39 17.99
C PRO A 151 13.19 10.07 19.30
N ARG A 152 11.89 10.28 19.47
CA ARG A 152 11.26 10.80 20.70
C ARG A 152 10.72 9.66 21.56
N TRP A 153 10.03 8.71 20.94
CA TRP A 153 9.53 7.49 21.58
C TRP A 153 9.33 6.38 20.53
N SER A 154 9.25 5.14 20.99
CA SER A 154 8.96 3.95 20.18
C SER A 154 8.12 2.96 20.97
N VAL A 155 7.08 2.40 20.36
CA VAL A 155 6.20 1.38 20.98
C VAL A 155 5.94 0.22 20.05
N LYS A 156 5.77 -0.99 20.61
CA LYS A 156 5.34 -2.18 19.87
C LYS A 156 3.82 -2.17 19.76
N THR A 157 3.30 -2.44 18.57
CA THR A 157 1.85 -2.37 18.28
C THR A 157 1.23 -3.73 17.98
N LEU A 158 2.06 -4.75 17.72
CA LEU A 158 1.66 -6.11 17.29
C LEU A 158 1.72 -7.15 18.42
N ASP A 159 1.57 -6.71 19.66
CA ASP A 159 1.58 -7.55 20.86
C ASP A 159 0.51 -8.65 20.84
N GLU A 160 -0.60 -8.41 20.16
CA GLU A 160 -1.73 -9.36 20.03
C GLU A 160 -1.92 -9.88 18.60
N ALA A 161 -0.98 -9.59 17.70
CA ALA A 161 -1.03 -10.03 16.31
C ALA A 161 0.31 -10.65 15.95
N GLU A 162 0.56 -11.87 16.41
CA GLU A 162 1.78 -12.60 16.08
C GLU A 162 2.00 -12.55 14.57
N GLY A 163 1.00 -13.03 13.81
CA GLY A 163 0.87 -13.01 12.35
C GLY A 163 0.84 -11.64 11.63
N GLY A 164 0.87 -10.53 12.37
CA GLY A 164 0.79 -9.18 11.82
C GLY A 164 2.11 -8.64 11.26
N TYR A 165 2.01 -7.70 10.33
CA TYR A 165 3.11 -6.83 9.85
C TYR A 165 2.56 -5.45 9.46
N ILE A 166 3.39 -4.40 9.45
CA ILE A 166 2.95 -3.04 9.11
C ILE A 166 3.56 -2.55 7.79
N THR A 167 2.72 -1.93 6.98
CA THR A 167 3.09 -1.41 5.64
C THR A 167 2.37 -0.09 5.34
N GLY A 168 1.19 0.14 5.94
CA GLY A 168 0.46 1.39 5.82
C GLY A 168 1.09 2.53 6.62
N PRO A 169 0.86 3.79 6.20
CA PRO A 169 1.23 4.94 7.01
C PRO A 169 0.49 4.95 8.36
N PRO A 170 1.06 5.57 9.40
CA PRO A 170 0.26 6.04 10.54
C PRO A 170 -0.62 7.22 10.12
N TRP A 171 -1.72 7.45 10.85
CA TRP A 171 -2.57 8.64 10.70
C TRP A 171 -2.53 9.49 11.96
N VAL A 172 -2.61 10.81 11.81
CA VAL A 172 -2.78 11.72 12.95
C VAL A 172 -4.24 12.15 13.00
N ALA A 173 -4.87 11.94 14.16
CA ALA A 173 -6.24 12.35 14.45
C ALA A 173 -6.25 13.14 15.76
N GLY A 174 -6.41 14.46 15.67
CA GLY A 174 -6.30 15.36 16.82
C GLY A 174 -4.94 15.26 17.51
N ASP A 175 -4.94 14.82 18.77
CA ASP A 175 -3.76 14.60 19.62
C ASP A 175 -3.31 13.12 19.65
N LYS A 176 -3.84 12.29 18.74
CA LYS A 176 -3.50 10.87 18.62
C LYS A 176 -2.82 10.55 17.30
N VAL A 177 -1.96 9.53 17.33
CA VAL A 177 -1.46 8.83 16.16
C VAL A 177 -2.05 7.42 16.14
N VAL A 178 -2.69 7.07 15.03
CA VAL A 178 -3.47 5.84 14.85
C VAL A 178 -2.74 4.96 13.85
N ILE A 179 -2.65 3.66 14.16
CA ILE A 179 -1.99 2.69 13.30
C ILE A 179 -2.69 1.33 13.38
N GLY A 180 -2.81 0.67 12.23
CA GLY A 180 -3.22 -0.73 12.13
C GLY A 180 -2.11 -1.58 11.51
N PHE A 181 -2.47 -2.71 10.92
CA PHE A 181 -1.51 -3.69 10.40
C PHE A 181 -2.18 -4.62 9.38
N GLY A 182 -1.38 -5.31 8.57
CA GLY A 182 -1.80 -6.38 7.65
C GLY A 182 -1.44 -7.76 8.17
N GLY A 183 -1.97 -8.83 7.55
CA GLY A 183 -1.69 -10.22 7.97
C GLY A 183 -2.81 -11.21 7.64
N ALA A 184 -4.02 -10.71 7.35
CA ALA A 184 -5.22 -11.52 7.09
C ALA A 184 -5.19 -12.36 5.80
N ASP A 185 -4.05 -12.45 5.11
CA ASP A 185 -3.83 -13.37 3.99
C ASP A 185 -2.95 -14.56 4.38
N TYR A 186 -2.15 -14.43 5.44
CA TYR A 186 -1.06 -15.34 5.75
C TYR A 186 -1.24 -16.12 7.05
N SER A 187 -2.03 -15.59 7.97
CA SER A 187 -2.13 -16.12 9.33
C SER A 187 -3.51 -15.90 9.93
N PRO A 188 -3.94 -16.78 10.84
CA PRO A 188 -5.08 -16.54 11.70
C PRO A 188 -4.85 -15.28 12.51
N THR A 189 -5.47 -14.16 12.14
CA THR A 189 -5.22 -12.88 12.79
C THR A 189 -6.51 -12.10 12.94
N ARG A 190 -6.70 -11.52 14.12
CA ARG A 190 -7.85 -10.68 14.48
C ARG A 190 -7.48 -9.22 14.27
N GLY A 191 -8.10 -8.58 13.29
CA GLY A 191 -7.85 -7.18 12.96
C GLY A 191 -8.21 -6.23 14.09
N TYR A 192 -7.35 -5.22 14.30
CA TYR A 192 -7.59 -4.09 15.18
C TYR A 192 -6.87 -2.85 14.66
N VAL A 193 -7.25 -1.70 15.22
CA VAL A 193 -6.54 -0.43 15.09
C VAL A 193 -6.27 0.12 16.48
N THR A 194 -5.12 0.78 16.67
CA THR A 194 -4.70 1.32 17.97
C THR A 194 -4.31 2.78 17.84
N ALA A 195 -4.78 3.61 18.77
CA ALA A 195 -4.38 5.00 18.90
C ALA A 195 -3.40 5.20 20.06
N TYR A 196 -2.42 6.06 19.85
CA TYR A 196 -1.40 6.43 20.82
C TYR A 196 -1.35 7.95 20.95
N ASP A 197 -1.08 8.45 22.15
CA ASP A 197 -0.82 9.86 22.38
C ASP A 197 0.44 10.31 21.61
N ILE A 198 0.33 11.38 20.81
CA ILE A 198 1.42 11.82 19.92
C ILE A 198 2.69 12.26 20.68
N LYS A 199 2.55 12.72 21.92
CA LYS A 199 3.66 13.26 22.71
C LYS A 199 4.42 12.16 23.45
N THR A 200 3.70 11.18 23.98
CA THR A 200 4.24 10.19 24.93
C THR A 200 4.31 8.78 24.37
N GLY A 201 3.61 8.48 23.28
CA GLY A 201 3.46 7.12 22.76
C GLY A 201 2.61 6.21 23.64
N LYS A 202 1.93 6.73 24.67
CA LYS A 202 1.04 5.91 25.51
C LYS A 202 -0.18 5.47 24.70
N LYS A 203 -0.52 4.17 24.77
CA LYS A 203 -1.75 3.63 24.18
C LYS A 203 -2.95 4.34 24.78
N ALA A 204 -3.76 4.98 23.94
CA ALA A 204 -4.98 5.65 24.34
C ALA A 204 -6.16 4.68 24.30
N TRP A 205 -6.36 4.03 23.16
CA TRP A 205 -7.41 3.03 22.95
C TRP A 205 -7.02 2.03 21.86
N ARG A 206 -7.71 0.89 21.84
CA ARG A 206 -7.65 -0.13 20.78
C ARG A 206 -9.07 -0.55 20.45
N TRP A 207 -9.37 -0.66 19.15
CA TRP A 207 -10.65 -1.15 18.66
C TRP A 207 -10.45 -2.35 17.75
N TYR A 208 -11.13 -3.47 18.04
CA TYR A 208 -11.11 -4.67 17.21
C TYR A 208 -12.17 -4.58 16.12
N VAL A 209 -11.82 -5.10 14.94
CA VAL A 209 -12.66 -5.04 13.75
C VAL A 209 -13.67 -6.19 13.72
N VAL A 210 -13.30 -7.36 14.24
CA VAL A 210 -14.13 -8.56 14.24
C VAL A 210 -14.28 -9.11 15.66
N PRO A 211 -15.43 -9.74 15.98
CA PRO A 211 -15.68 -10.31 17.30
C PRO A 211 -14.71 -11.44 17.63
N GLY A 212 -14.35 -11.54 18.91
CA GLY A 212 -13.49 -12.60 19.44
C GLY A 212 -14.25 -13.88 19.76
N ASP A 213 -13.67 -14.71 20.61
CA ASP A 213 -14.31 -15.92 21.16
C ASP A 213 -15.52 -15.53 22.04
N PRO A 214 -16.76 -15.87 21.65
CA PRO A 214 -17.95 -15.52 22.41
C PRO A 214 -17.93 -16.04 23.86
N ALA A 215 -17.21 -17.13 24.13
CA ALA A 215 -17.10 -17.69 25.48
C ALA A 215 -16.30 -16.79 26.44
N LYS A 216 -15.50 -15.84 25.91
CA LYS A 216 -14.74 -14.87 26.70
C LYS A 216 -15.48 -13.54 26.91
N GLY A 217 -16.69 -13.42 26.36
CA GLY A 217 -17.41 -12.16 26.27
C GLY A 217 -16.85 -11.21 25.20
N PHE A 218 -17.42 -10.01 25.11
CA PHE A 218 -17.07 -9.02 24.09
C PHE A 218 -16.56 -7.74 24.72
N GLU A 219 -15.59 -7.09 24.07
CA GLU A 219 -14.93 -5.88 24.57
C GLU A 219 -15.86 -4.67 24.62
N ASN A 220 -16.90 -4.66 23.78
CA ASN A 220 -17.88 -3.61 23.69
C ASN A 220 -19.16 -4.10 22.99
N LYS A 221 -20.22 -3.27 23.02
CA LYS A 221 -21.51 -3.57 22.37
C LYS A 221 -21.42 -3.74 20.86
N ALA A 222 -20.45 -3.10 20.20
CA ALA A 222 -20.25 -3.24 18.77
C ALA A 222 -19.77 -4.66 18.43
N MET A 223 -18.83 -5.22 19.20
CA MET A 223 -18.38 -6.61 19.04
C MET A 223 -19.48 -7.63 19.36
N GLU A 224 -20.30 -7.37 20.40
CA GLU A 224 -21.46 -8.22 20.70
C GLU A 224 -22.50 -8.22 19.56
N ALA A 225 -22.79 -7.04 19.00
CA ALA A 225 -23.69 -6.92 17.85
C ALA A 225 -23.09 -7.58 16.60
N ALA A 226 -21.81 -7.36 16.33
CA ALA A 226 -21.09 -7.95 15.21
C ALA A 226 -21.13 -9.48 15.28
N ALA A 227 -20.94 -10.09 16.44
CA ALA A 227 -20.95 -11.55 16.63
C ALA A 227 -22.23 -12.24 16.11
N LYS A 228 -23.37 -11.54 16.09
CA LYS A 228 -24.65 -12.06 15.55
C LYS A 228 -24.62 -12.25 14.02
N THR A 229 -23.64 -11.66 13.35
CA THR A 229 -23.43 -11.78 11.90
C THR A 229 -22.39 -12.83 11.52
N TRP A 230 -21.89 -13.59 12.50
CA TRP A 230 -20.93 -14.66 12.31
C TRP A 230 -21.53 -16.01 12.74
N SER A 231 -20.98 -17.09 12.19
CA SER A 231 -21.37 -18.46 12.50
C SER A 231 -20.14 -19.37 12.62
N GLY A 232 -20.30 -20.50 13.32
CA GLY A 232 -19.19 -21.43 13.55
C GLY A 232 -18.13 -20.86 14.51
N GLU A 233 -16.89 -21.31 14.35
CA GLU A 233 -15.77 -20.98 15.26
C GLU A 233 -14.77 -20.02 14.60
N TRP A 234 -15.25 -18.90 14.06
CA TRP A 234 -14.44 -17.95 13.30
C TRP A 234 -13.21 -17.43 14.06
N TRP A 235 -13.31 -17.32 15.39
CA TRP A 235 -12.23 -16.82 16.26
C TRP A 235 -10.99 -17.73 16.24
N LYS A 236 -11.13 -19.02 15.91
CA LYS A 236 -9.98 -19.92 15.68
C LYS A 236 -9.16 -19.52 14.45
N TRP A 237 -9.79 -18.85 13.51
CA TRP A 237 -9.15 -18.28 12.32
C TRP A 237 -8.76 -16.81 12.52
N GLY A 238 -9.00 -16.23 13.70
CA GLY A 238 -8.86 -14.79 13.96
C GLY A 238 -9.90 -13.91 13.27
N GLY A 239 -10.56 -14.39 12.21
CA GLY A 239 -11.62 -13.70 11.47
C GLY A 239 -11.12 -12.75 10.38
N GLY A 240 -9.91 -12.20 10.49
CA GLY A 240 -9.35 -11.22 9.55
C GLY A 240 -9.67 -9.78 9.93
N GLY A 241 -9.93 -8.92 8.94
CA GLY A 241 -10.32 -7.52 9.16
C GLY A 241 -9.15 -6.59 9.45
N SER A 242 -7.94 -6.89 8.98
CA SER A 242 -6.77 -6.01 9.13
C SER A 242 -7.03 -4.57 8.63
N VAL A 243 -6.61 -3.55 9.38
CA VAL A 243 -6.69 -2.13 8.96
C VAL A 243 -5.30 -1.71 8.48
N TRP A 244 -5.00 -1.96 7.20
CA TRP A 244 -3.61 -2.07 6.74
C TRP A 244 -3.15 -0.93 5.83
N HIS A 245 -4.03 0.00 5.45
CA HIS A 245 -3.73 1.11 4.54
C HIS A 245 -4.44 2.40 4.97
N ALA A 246 -5.40 2.93 4.21
CA ALA A 246 -5.85 4.32 4.37
C ALA A 246 -6.90 4.49 5.48
N MET A 247 -6.83 5.66 6.11
CA MET A 247 -7.78 6.20 7.07
C MET A 247 -8.06 7.66 6.70
N ALA A 248 -9.03 8.30 7.34
CA ALA A 248 -9.23 9.75 7.23
C ALA A 248 -9.70 10.33 8.57
N TYR A 249 -9.23 11.51 8.94
CA TYR A 249 -9.65 12.21 10.16
C TYR A 249 -10.54 13.41 9.80
N ASP A 250 -11.77 13.44 10.34
CA ASP A 250 -12.65 14.59 10.22
C ASP A 250 -12.71 15.38 11.53
N ALA A 251 -11.97 16.50 11.55
CA ALA A 251 -11.95 17.43 12.67
C ALA A 251 -13.32 18.07 12.95
N LYS A 252 -14.25 18.13 11.98
CA LYS A 252 -15.60 18.69 12.19
C LYS A 252 -16.41 17.85 13.15
N TYR A 253 -16.28 16.52 13.08
CA TYR A 253 -17.03 15.58 13.90
C TYR A 253 -16.17 14.91 14.97
N ASP A 254 -14.86 15.21 15.00
CA ASP A 254 -13.83 14.58 15.81
C ASP A 254 -13.80 13.05 15.68
N ARG A 255 -13.79 12.57 14.43
CA ARG A 255 -13.89 11.14 14.08
C ARG A 255 -12.77 10.71 13.18
N ILE A 256 -12.33 9.47 13.38
CA ILE A 256 -11.49 8.76 12.42
C ILE A 256 -12.32 7.74 11.66
N TYR A 257 -12.20 7.76 10.34
CA TYR A 257 -12.76 6.76 9.44
C TYR A 257 -11.68 5.77 9.07
N ILE A 258 -11.99 4.48 9.23
CA ILE A 258 -11.07 3.39 8.90
C ILE A 258 -11.69 2.48 7.84
N GLY A 259 -10.86 2.06 6.90
CA GLY A 259 -11.17 1.02 5.93
C GLY A 259 -10.74 -0.36 6.45
N THR A 260 -11.66 -1.31 6.52
CA THR A 260 -11.39 -2.64 7.12
C THR A 260 -11.04 -3.71 6.10
N GLY A 261 -10.25 -4.68 6.57
CA GLY A 261 -9.67 -5.76 5.77
C GLY A 261 -10.65 -6.86 5.35
N ASN A 262 -10.13 -7.79 4.57
CA ASN A 262 -10.77 -9.04 4.18
C ASN A 262 -10.81 -10.05 5.34
N GLY A 263 -11.66 -11.05 5.22
CA GLY A 263 -11.72 -12.15 6.19
C GLY A 263 -10.60 -13.17 6.02
N PHE A 264 -10.27 -13.89 7.10
CA PHE A 264 -9.36 -15.03 7.08
C PHE A 264 -10.04 -16.34 7.52
N PRO A 265 -9.89 -17.45 6.74
CA PRO A 265 -9.49 -17.42 5.32
C PRO A 265 -10.50 -16.62 4.49
N TRP A 266 -10.20 -16.35 3.21
CA TRP A 266 -11.12 -15.58 2.37
C TRP A 266 -12.46 -16.31 2.20
N ASN A 267 -12.44 -17.62 1.99
CA ASN A 267 -13.66 -18.39 1.76
C ASN A 267 -14.60 -18.40 2.97
N ILE A 268 -15.75 -17.73 2.84
CA ILE A 268 -16.77 -17.63 3.88
C ILE A 268 -17.30 -19.00 4.32
N LYS A 269 -17.36 -20.00 3.43
CA LYS A 269 -17.83 -21.36 3.74
C LYS A 269 -16.92 -22.09 4.73
N ILE A 270 -15.69 -21.60 4.93
CA ILE A 270 -14.73 -22.08 5.94
C ILE A 270 -14.76 -21.16 7.16
N ARG A 271 -14.63 -19.84 6.92
CA ARG A 271 -14.52 -18.83 7.99
C ARG A 271 -15.79 -18.70 8.84
N SER A 272 -16.96 -18.76 8.20
CA SER A 272 -18.30 -18.62 8.78
C SER A 272 -19.29 -19.51 8.03
N PRO A 273 -19.33 -20.82 8.32
CA PRO A 273 -20.00 -21.82 7.47
C PRO A 273 -21.51 -21.63 7.29
N GLY A 274 -22.19 -20.96 8.23
CA GLY A 274 -23.59 -20.56 8.14
C GLY A 274 -23.82 -19.23 7.41
N GLY A 275 -22.78 -18.65 6.80
CA GLY A 275 -22.83 -17.36 6.12
C GLY A 275 -22.82 -16.18 7.08
N GLY A 276 -23.54 -15.13 6.72
CA GLY A 276 -23.68 -13.89 7.47
C GLY A 276 -22.85 -12.74 6.91
N ASP A 277 -23.19 -11.53 7.34
CA ASP A 277 -22.50 -10.31 6.91
C ASP A 277 -21.03 -10.27 7.39
N ASN A 278 -20.68 -11.00 8.45
CA ASN A 278 -19.33 -11.02 9.03
C ASN A 278 -18.80 -9.63 9.41
N LEU A 279 -19.58 -8.85 10.15
CA LEU A 279 -19.18 -7.50 10.56
C LEU A 279 -17.92 -7.49 11.45
N TYR A 280 -17.01 -6.53 11.34
CA TYR A 280 -17.00 -5.39 10.41
C TYR A 280 -16.01 -5.60 9.25
N LEU A 281 -15.93 -6.81 8.66
CA LEU A 281 -15.12 -7.03 7.46
C LEU A 281 -15.58 -6.13 6.30
N SER A 282 -14.63 -5.73 5.46
CA SER A 282 -14.90 -5.00 4.22
C SER A 282 -15.91 -3.86 4.39
N SER A 283 -15.58 -2.95 5.30
CA SER A 283 -16.43 -1.86 5.78
C SER A 283 -15.65 -0.57 5.90
N ILE A 284 -16.37 0.55 5.79
CA ILE A 284 -15.95 1.82 6.36
C ILE A 284 -16.54 1.93 7.76
N VAL A 285 -15.70 2.20 8.76
CA VAL A 285 -16.11 2.35 10.16
C VAL A 285 -15.68 3.73 10.67
N ALA A 286 -16.59 4.44 11.34
CA ALA A 286 -16.29 5.66 12.06
C ALA A 286 -16.12 5.38 13.56
N LEU A 287 -15.00 5.85 14.10
CA LEU A 287 -14.68 5.79 15.52
C LEU A 287 -14.53 7.21 16.09
N ASP A 288 -14.96 7.40 17.33
CA ASP A 288 -14.66 8.58 18.11
C ASP A 288 -13.14 8.65 18.37
N VAL A 289 -12.51 9.80 18.10
CA VAL A 289 -11.04 9.92 18.21
C VAL A 289 -10.56 9.88 19.65
N LYS A 290 -11.36 10.37 20.59
CA LYS A 290 -10.99 10.45 22.00
C LYS A 290 -11.06 9.09 22.68
N THR A 291 -12.12 8.32 22.43
CA THR A 291 -12.42 7.07 23.15
C THR A 291 -12.17 5.81 22.34
N GLY A 292 -12.15 5.90 21.01
CA GLY A 292 -12.13 4.73 20.11
C GLY A 292 -13.48 4.01 20.05
N GLU A 293 -14.55 4.60 20.59
CA GLU A 293 -15.87 4.00 20.55
C GLU A 293 -16.44 4.02 19.13
N TYR A 294 -17.14 2.93 18.80
CA TYR A 294 -17.86 2.80 17.53
C TYR A 294 -18.98 3.85 17.42
N VAL A 295 -19.04 4.53 16.27
CA VAL A 295 -20.09 5.52 15.95
C VAL A 295 -21.06 4.96 14.91
N TRP A 296 -20.56 4.64 13.73
CA TRP A 296 -21.33 4.05 12.63
C TRP A 296 -20.42 3.21 11.73
N HIS A 297 -21.02 2.36 10.88
CA HIS A 297 -20.33 1.72 9.77
C HIS A 297 -21.22 1.71 8.53
N TYR A 298 -20.57 1.57 7.37
CA TYR A 298 -21.19 1.12 6.13
C TYR A 298 -20.39 -0.07 5.62
N GLN A 299 -21.02 -1.25 5.58
CA GLN A 299 -20.38 -2.44 5.04
C GLN A 299 -20.49 -2.44 3.52
N VAL A 300 -19.35 -2.35 2.85
CA VAL A 300 -19.28 -2.22 1.39
C VAL A 300 -19.42 -3.59 0.72
N ASN A 301 -18.78 -4.62 1.29
CA ASN A 301 -18.79 -5.98 0.75
C ASN A 301 -19.32 -6.98 1.80
N PRO A 302 -20.64 -7.04 2.06
CA PRO A 302 -21.23 -8.10 2.88
C PRO A 302 -20.94 -9.47 2.26
N GLU A 303 -20.80 -10.49 3.12
CA GLU A 303 -20.52 -11.88 2.71
C GLU A 303 -19.24 -12.03 1.87
N ASN A 304 -18.24 -11.15 2.08
CA ASN A 304 -17.02 -11.14 1.26
C ASN A 304 -16.28 -12.48 1.30
N SER A 305 -15.97 -13.00 0.10
CA SER A 305 -15.28 -14.27 -0.08
C SER A 305 -14.15 -14.19 -1.12
N HIS A 306 -13.68 -12.96 -1.39
CA HIS A 306 -12.94 -12.64 -2.62
C HIS A 306 -11.68 -11.79 -2.41
N ASP A 307 -11.38 -11.43 -1.15
CA ASP A 307 -10.38 -10.40 -0.80
C ASP A 307 -10.73 -9.03 -1.40
N TRP A 308 -12.02 -8.68 -1.41
CA TRP A 308 -12.43 -7.28 -1.61
C TRP A 308 -12.58 -6.62 -0.25
N ASN A 309 -11.45 -6.10 0.22
CA ASN A 309 -11.37 -5.25 1.39
C ASN A 309 -11.49 -3.77 1.01
N ASP A 310 -11.67 -2.93 2.03
CA ASP A 310 -12.01 -1.52 1.89
C ASP A 310 -10.90 -0.62 2.46
N ALA A 311 -9.65 -1.09 2.38
CA ALA A 311 -8.48 -0.35 2.85
C ALA A 311 -8.00 0.74 1.87
N MET A 312 -8.68 0.93 0.73
CA MET A 312 -8.42 1.96 -0.27
C MET A 312 -8.67 3.36 0.30
N ASP A 313 -8.18 4.39 -0.39
CA ASP A 313 -8.28 5.78 0.09
C ASP A 313 -9.72 6.19 0.44
N ILE A 314 -9.79 7.04 1.46
CA ILE A 314 -11.02 7.59 2.00
C ILE A 314 -10.89 9.11 1.87
N GLU A 315 -11.58 9.71 0.90
CA GLU A 315 -11.51 11.16 0.68
C GLU A 315 -12.75 11.84 1.27
N LEU A 316 -12.56 12.95 1.96
CA LEU A 316 -13.66 13.73 2.55
C LEU A 316 -13.96 14.93 1.67
N ALA A 317 -15.21 15.10 1.23
CA ALA A 317 -15.58 16.20 0.35
C ALA A 317 -16.97 16.75 0.67
N ASP A 318 -17.21 18.00 0.30
CA ASP A 318 -18.58 18.53 0.21
C ASP A 318 -18.93 18.62 -1.27
N VAL A 319 -19.99 17.92 -1.69
CA VAL A 319 -20.36 17.75 -3.10
C VAL A 319 -21.83 18.03 -3.31
N MET A 320 -22.17 18.72 -4.40
CA MET A 320 -23.55 18.91 -4.84
C MET A 320 -24.09 17.61 -5.44
N ILE A 321 -24.93 16.87 -4.71
CA ILE A 321 -25.55 15.62 -5.15
C ILE A 321 -27.07 15.79 -5.05
N GLY A 322 -27.77 15.55 -6.16
CA GLY A 322 -29.24 15.69 -6.21
C GLY A 322 -29.72 17.11 -5.87
N GLY A 323 -28.97 18.15 -6.27
CA GLY A 323 -29.31 19.55 -6.01
C GLY A 323 -29.07 20.02 -4.57
N ARG A 324 -28.45 19.19 -3.71
CA ARG A 324 -28.12 19.54 -2.32
C ARG A 324 -26.63 19.39 -2.07
N MET A 325 -26.04 20.31 -1.31
CA MET A 325 -24.68 20.15 -0.82
C MET A 325 -24.66 19.05 0.24
N ARG A 326 -23.84 18.02 0.05
CA ARG A 326 -23.72 16.87 0.96
C ARG A 326 -22.29 16.75 1.43
N SER A 327 -22.10 16.59 2.75
CA SER A 327 -20.81 16.23 3.33
C SER A 327 -20.61 14.73 3.19
N VAL A 328 -19.72 14.35 2.28
CA VAL A 328 -19.52 12.98 1.85
C VAL A 328 -18.12 12.46 2.16
N LEU A 329 -18.06 11.15 2.32
CA LEU A 329 -16.88 10.31 2.21
C LEU A 329 -16.95 9.62 0.85
N LEU A 330 -15.89 9.76 0.06
CA LEU A 330 -15.73 9.15 -1.26
C LEU A 330 -14.81 7.95 -1.16
N HIS A 331 -15.21 6.84 -1.77
CA HIS A 331 -14.47 5.60 -1.67
C HIS A 331 -14.58 4.76 -2.95
N ALA A 332 -13.44 4.33 -3.49
CA ALA A 332 -13.35 3.40 -4.61
C ALA A 332 -12.60 2.14 -4.15
N PRO A 333 -13.26 1.13 -3.59
CA PRO A 333 -12.60 -0.10 -3.14
C PRO A 333 -12.34 -1.07 -4.29
N LYS A 334 -11.84 -2.26 -3.93
CA LYS A 334 -11.51 -3.33 -4.87
C LYS A 334 -12.67 -3.79 -5.75
N ASN A 335 -13.92 -3.59 -5.35
CA ASN A 335 -15.08 -4.28 -5.91
C ASN A 335 -15.64 -3.69 -7.22
N GLY A 336 -15.13 -2.54 -7.68
CA GLY A 336 -15.53 -1.91 -8.94
C GLY A 336 -16.68 -0.89 -8.86
N PHE A 337 -17.24 -0.64 -7.67
CA PHE A 337 -18.22 0.42 -7.42
C PHE A 337 -17.58 1.61 -6.71
N PHE A 338 -17.97 2.82 -7.07
CA PHE A 338 -17.56 4.07 -6.43
C PHE A 338 -18.68 4.50 -5.49
N TYR A 339 -18.36 4.80 -4.23
CA TYR A 339 -19.32 5.09 -3.18
C TYR A 339 -19.22 6.54 -2.74
N ALA A 340 -20.37 7.19 -2.58
CA ALA A 340 -20.52 8.38 -1.76
C ALA A 340 -21.37 8.03 -0.53
N ILE A 341 -20.80 8.26 0.65
CA ILE A 341 -21.41 7.94 1.95
C ILE A 341 -21.50 9.23 2.75
N ASP A 342 -22.60 9.44 3.45
CA ASP A 342 -22.77 10.57 4.35
C ASP A 342 -21.78 10.45 5.52
N ARG A 343 -20.74 11.30 5.57
CA ARG A 343 -19.64 11.13 6.53
C ARG A 343 -20.04 11.45 7.98
N GLU A 344 -21.18 12.10 8.17
CA GLU A 344 -21.74 12.35 9.49
C GLU A 344 -22.46 11.11 10.04
N THR A 345 -23.19 10.39 9.19
CA THR A 345 -24.15 9.38 9.65
C THR A 345 -23.86 7.96 9.17
N GLY A 346 -22.94 7.77 8.24
CA GLY A 346 -22.67 6.49 7.59
C GLY A 346 -23.77 6.07 6.59
N LYS A 347 -24.77 6.92 6.35
CA LYS A 347 -25.87 6.61 5.44
C LYS A 347 -25.38 6.59 4.00
N PHE A 348 -25.76 5.54 3.28
CA PHE A 348 -25.56 5.45 1.85
C PHE A 348 -26.20 6.64 1.12
N ILE A 349 -25.47 7.22 0.15
CA ILE A 349 -26.00 8.28 -0.73
C ILE A 349 -26.18 7.74 -2.15
N GLN A 350 -25.12 7.19 -2.72
CA GLN A 350 -25.12 6.60 -4.05
C GLN A 350 -23.90 5.71 -4.26
N ALA A 351 -24.01 4.80 -5.23
CA ALA A 351 -22.88 4.10 -5.80
C ALA A 351 -23.09 3.81 -7.28
N GLY A 352 -22.00 3.78 -8.05
CA GLY A 352 -22.03 3.47 -9.48
C GLY A 352 -20.73 2.79 -9.92
N GLU A 353 -20.76 2.12 -11.06
CA GLU A 353 -19.61 1.35 -11.54
C GLU A 353 -18.51 2.29 -12.07
N PHE A 354 -17.27 2.10 -11.59
CA PHE A 354 -16.08 2.76 -12.15
C PHE A 354 -15.19 1.80 -12.95
N ALA A 355 -15.44 0.49 -12.83
CA ALA A 355 -14.69 -0.56 -13.48
C ALA A 355 -15.58 -1.77 -13.80
N ARG A 356 -15.09 -2.66 -14.67
CA ARG A 356 -15.75 -3.93 -14.97
C ARG A 356 -15.92 -4.77 -13.69
N GLN A 357 -17.14 -5.18 -13.41
CA GLN A 357 -17.48 -6.10 -12.31
C GLN A 357 -18.60 -7.06 -12.74
N ASN A 358 -18.66 -8.26 -12.14
CA ASN A 358 -19.74 -9.23 -12.42
C ASN A 358 -20.29 -9.94 -11.17
N TRP A 359 -20.01 -9.38 -9.99
CA TRP A 359 -20.34 -9.98 -8.70
C TRP A 359 -21.65 -9.46 -8.12
N ALA A 360 -22.07 -8.27 -8.52
CA ALA A 360 -23.37 -7.70 -8.17
C ALA A 360 -24.03 -7.15 -9.43
N LYS A 361 -25.36 -7.15 -9.46
CA LYS A 361 -26.12 -6.51 -10.54
C LYS A 361 -26.05 -4.98 -10.43
N ARG A 362 -26.10 -4.47 -9.20
CA ARG A 362 -25.98 -3.06 -8.81
C ARG A 362 -25.86 -2.99 -7.29
N ILE A 363 -25.63 -1.78 -6.78
CA ILE A 363 -25.93 -1.42 -5.39
C ILE A 363 -27.37 -0.91 -5.34
N ASP A 364 -28.19 -1.49 -4.47
CA ASP A 364 -29.58 -1.08 -4.27
C ASP A 364 -29.61 0.38 -3.77
N PRO A 365 -30.31 1.30 -4.48
CA PRO A 365 -30.27 2.73 -4.16
C PRO A 365 -31.00 3.10 -2.87
N VAL A 366 -31.83 2.20 -2.32
CA VAL A 366 -32.60 2.41 -1.09
C VAL A 366 -31.84 1.85 0.10
N THR A 367 -31.36 0.60 0.01
CA THR A 367 -30.71 -0.08 1.14
C THR A 367 -29.21 0.16 1.18
N GLY A 368 -28.60 0.55 0.05
CA GLY A 368 -27.15 0.62 -0.09
C GLY A 368 -26.47 -0.74 -0.11
N ARG A 369 -27.20 -1.86 -0.19
CA ARG A 369 -26.63 -3.20 -0.23
C ARG A 369 -26.45 -3.69 -1.67
N PRO A 370 -25.44 -4.53 -1.95
CA PRO A 370 -25.29 -5.12 -3.28
C PRO A 370 -26.39 -6.15 -3.56
N GLU A 371 -26.94 -6.12 -4.77
CA GLU A 371 -27.72 -7.23 -5.33
C GLU A 371 -26.73 -8.28 -5.86
N ILE A 372 -26.25 -9.15 -4.96
CA ILE A 372 -25.18 -10.14 -5.25
C ILE A 372 -25.65 -11.14 -6.32
N ASN A 373 -24.78 -11.38 -7.31
CA ASN A 373 -24.91 -12.48 -8.26
C ASN A 373 -24.64 -13.82 -7.53
N PRO A 374 -25.59 -14.74 -7.43
CA PRO A 374 -25.40 -16.00 -6.70
C PRO A 374 -24.22 -16.84 -7.19
N GLU A 375 -23.93 -16.81 -8.50
CA GLU A 375 -22.79 -17.54 -9.09
C GLU A 375 -21.44 -16.99 -8.62
N ALA A 376 -21.40 -15.74 -8.14
CA ALA A 376 -20.20 -15.12 -7.60
C ALA A 376 -19.71 -15.78 -6.29
N GLN A 377 -20.59 -16.54 -5.63
CA GLN A 377 -20.28 -17.36 -4.45
C GLN A 377 -19.92 -18.81 -4.80
N TYR A 378 -19.70 -19.10 -6.10
CA TYR A 378 -19.23 -20.39 -6.62
C TYR A 378 -19.98 -21.57 -5.97
N PRO A 379 -21.32 -21.62 -6.09
CA PRO A 379 -22.14 -22.63 -5.43
C PRO A 379 -21.76 -24.02 -5.92
N ASP A 380 -21.91 -25.01 -5.04
CA ASP A 380 -21.61 -26.43 -5.32
C ASP A 380 -20.20 -26.69 -5.87
N GLY A 381 -19.24 -25.80 -5.55
CA GLY A 381 -17.87 -25.88 -6.06
C GLY A 381 -17.74 -25.60 -7.56
N LYS A 382 -18.72 -24.97 -8.19
CA LYS A 382 -18.64 -24.56 -9.60
C LYS A 382 -17.63 -23.41 -9.77
N PRO A 383 -16.64 -23.53 -10.67
CA PRO A 383 -15.70 -22.45 -10.95
C PRO A 383 -16.40 -21.21 -11.52
N PHE A 384 -16.04 -20.03 -11.04
CA PHE A 384 -16.57 -18.75 -11.50
C PHE A 384 -15.45 -17.79 -11.92
N MET A 385 -15.52 -17.26 -13.15
CA MET A 385 -14.61 -16.22 -13.63
C MET A 385 -15.04 -14.86 -13.07
N MET A 386 -14.37 -14.41 -12.01
CA MET A 386 -14.72 -13.22 -11.25
C MET A 386 -13.98 -11.98 -11.74
N TYR A 387 -14.71 -10.86 -11.81
CA TYR A 387 -14.18 -9.51 -11.91
C TYR A 387 -14.79 -8.63 -10.81
N PRO A 388 -13.98 -7.83 -10.10
CA PRO A 388 -12.52 -7.73 -10.20
C PRO A 388 -11.77 -8.90 -9.54
N PHE A 389 -10.58 -9.20 -10.01
CA PHE A 389 -9.60 -10.06 -9.32
C PHE A 389 -9.22 -9.54 -7.91
N PRO A 390 -8.57 -10.36 -7.04
CA PRO A 390 -8.25 -9.96 -5.65
C PRO A 390 -7.40 -8.69 -5.47
N ASN A 391 -6.59 -8.30 -6.46
CA ASN A 391 -5.88 -7.01 -6.40
C ASN A 391 -6.83 -5.81 -6.53
N GLY A 392 -8.09 -6.05 -6.92
CA GLY A 392 -9.17 -5.09 -7.03
C GLY A 392 -9.20 -4.33 -8.34
N ALA A 393 -10.35 -3.71 -8.62
CA ALA A 393 -10.46 -2.69 -9.65
C ALA A 393 -9.65 -1.43 -9.30
N HIS A 394 -9.51 -1.14 -8.01
CA HIS A 394 -8.65 -0.11 -7.44
C HIS A 394 -7.92 -0.71 -6.24
N GLY A 395 -6.62 -0.38 -6.11
CA GLY A 395 -5.71 -0.96 -5.13
C GLY A 395 -5.19 0.08 -4.14
N ILE A 396 -3.92 -0.05 -3.73
CA ILE A 396 -3.26 0.85 -2.77
C ILE A 396 -2.83 2.20 -3.36
N GLN A 397 -3.10 2.43 -4.64
CA GLN A 397 -2.58 3.58 -5.36
C GLN A 397 -3.54 4.74 -5.21
N ALA A 398 -3.09 5.85 -4.62
CA ALA A 398 -3.98 6.96 -4.28
C ALA A 398 -4.91 7.38 -5.44
N MET A 399 -6.21 7.45 -5.19
CA MET A 399 -7.09 8.30 -6.01
C MET A 399 -6.90 9.78 -5.61
N SER A 400 -7.46 10.70 -6.41
CA SER A 400 -7.50 12.12 -6.04
C SER A 400 -8.84 12.74 -6.42
N PHE A 401 -9.37 13.65 -5.61
CA PHE A 401 -10.61 14.38 -5.88
C PHE A 401 -10.37 15.87 -6.12
N SER A 402 -10.89 16.39 -7.24
CA SER A 402 -10.82 17.82 -7.53
C SER A 402 -12.15 18.51 -7.20
N PRO A 403 -12.21 19.38 -6.17
CA PRO A 403 -13.43 20.16 -5.89
C PRO A 403 -13.76 21.16 -6.99
N LYS A 404 -12.83 21.46 -7.91
CA LYS A 404 -13.09 22.35 -9.07
C LYS A 404 -13.85 21.65 -10.19
N THR A 405 -13.57 20.38 -10.44
CA THR A 405 -14.21 19.60 -11.51
C THR A 405 -15.36 18.75 -10.98
N GLY A 406 -15.36 18.44 -9.67
CA GLY A 406 -16.27 17.49 -9.06
C GLY A 406 -15.93 16.03 -9.39
N TYR A 407 -14.72 15.76 -9.89
CA TYR A 407 -14.30 14.43 -10.35
C TYR A 407 -13.29 13.79 -9.40
N SER A 408 -13.44 12.49 -9.17
CA SER A 408 -12.40 11.63 -8.59
C SER A 408 -11.61 10.94 -9.70
N TYR A 409 -10.28 10.94 -9.59
CA TYR A 409 -9.36 10.35 -10.56
C TYR A 409 -8.79 9.05 -10.02
N ILE A 410 -9.13 7.93 -10.65
CA ILE A 410 -8.94 6.58 -10.10
C ILE A 410 -7.96 5.79 -10.99
N PRO A 411 -6.86 5.26 -10.43
CA PRO A 411 -6.01 4.25 -11.08
C PRO A 411 -6.74 2.90 -11.17
N VAL A 412 -7.39 2.62 -12.30
CA VAL A 412 -8.18 1.39 -12.47
C VAL A 412 -7.33 0.26 -13.04
N MET A 413 -7.51 -0.94 -12.49
CA MET A 413 -7.07 -2.23 -13.03
C MET A 413 -8.28 -3.05 -13.49
N GLU A 414 -8.21 -3.64 -14.67
CA GLU A 414 -9.23 -4.53 -15.21
C GLU A 414 -8.63 -5.93 -15.35
N GLY A 415 -8.89 -6.78 -14.35
CA GLY A 415 -8.38 -8.15 -14.30
C GLY A 415 -9.39 -9.10 -13.67
N GLY A 416 -9.33 -10.37 -14.07
CA GLY A 416 -10.20 -11.43 -13.56
C GLY A 416 -9.43 -12.56 -12.89
N ARG A 417 -10.12 -13.32 -12.03
CA ARG A 417 -9.61 -14.55 -11.40
C ARG A 417 -10.70 -15.61 -11.36
N VAL A 418 -10.34 -16.87 -11.58
CA VAL A 418 -11.26 -17.99 -11.36
C VAL A 418 -11.31 -18.35 -9.88
N PHE A 419 -12.50 -18.33 -9.30
CA PHE A 419 -12.79 -18.76 -7.93
C PHE A 419 -13.49 -20.11 -7.94
N VAL A 420 -13.09 -20.99 -7.03
CA VAL A 420 -13.67 -22.32 -6.87
C VAL A 420 -13.43 -22.80 -5.44
N ASP A 421 -14.34 -23.58 -4.89
CA ASP A 421 -14.14 -24.21 -3.59
C ASP A 421 -13.01 -25.26 -3.64
N PRO A 422 -12.31 -25.50 -2.51
CA PRO A 422 -11.45 -26.65 -2.38
C PRO A 422 -12.28 -27.94 -2.40
N ALA A 423 -11.67 -29.06 -2.82
CA ALA A 423 -12.33 -30.36 -2.89
C ALA A 423 -12.96 -30.81 -1.55
N ASN A 424 -12.38 -30.37 -0.42
CA ASN A 424 -12.94 -30.59 0.90
C ASN A 424 -12.90 -29.30 1.73
N VAL A 425 -14.02 -28.57 1.74
CA VAL A 425 -14.20 -27.32 2.52
C VAL A 425 -14.08 -27.59 4.03
N LYS A 426 -14.73 -28.64 4.55
CA LYS A 426 -14.76 -28.96 5.99
C LYS A 426 -13.41 -29.44 6.52
N GLY A 427 -12.61 -30.09 5.68
CA GLY A 427 -11.27 -30.57 6.00
C GLY A 427 -10.16 -29.59 5.61
N TRP A 428 -10.48 -28.33 5.30
CA TRP A 428 -9.46 -27.35 4.98
C TRP A 428 -8.53 -27.11 6.18
N THR A 429 -7.23 -26.97 5.90
CA THR A 429 -6.21 -26.77 6.92
C THR A 429 -5.36 -25.53 6.62
N TYR A 430 -5.04 -24.80 7.69
CA TYR A 430 -4.12 -23.68 7.63
C TYR A 430 -2.70 -24.15 7.30
N LYS A 431 -2.06 -23.46 6.37
CA LYS A 431 -0.66 -23.69 5.98
C LYS A 431 0.23 -22.58 6.55
N PRO A 432 1.10 -22.88 7.54
CA PRO A 432 1.94 -21.86 8.20
C PRO A 432 3.09 -21.38 7.32
N GLY A 433 3.85 -20.37 7.79
CA GLY A 433 5.10 -19.95 7.16
C GLY A 433 4.98 -18.86 6.10
N MET A 434 3.97 -17.98 6.21
CA MET A 434 3.68 -16.89 5.26
C MET A 434 3.23 -17.36 3.88
N MET A 435 2.56 -18.51 3.81
CA MET A 435 1.78 -18.89 2.64
C MET A 435 0.45 -18.14 2.60
N VAL A 436 0.01 -17.74 1.41
CA VAL A 436 -1.33 -17.17 1.24
C VAL A 436 -2.38 -18.27 1.43
N ASN A 437 -3.29 -18.06 2.39
CA ASN A 437 -4.32 -19.02 2.80
C ASN A 437 -5.71 -18.48 2.44
N THR A 438 -6.10 -18.64 1.18
CA THR A 438 -7.37 -18.09 0.66
C THR A 438 -8.59 -18.94 1.03
N GLY A 439 -8.41 -20.23 1.31
CA GLY A 439 -9.54 -21.17 1.41
C GLY A 439 -10.19 -21.51 0.06
N LEU A 440 -9.51 -21.23 -1.07
CA LEU A 440 -9.97 -21.55 -2.42
C LEU A 440 -9.29 -22.82 -2.96
N GLY A 441 -9.94 -23.49 -3.90
CA GLY A 441 -9.40 -24.60 -4.66
C GLY A 441 -8.52 -24.18 -5.84
N ALA A 442 -7.95 -25.18 -6.53
CA ALA A 442 -7.23 -24.95 -7.77
C ALA A 442 -8.23 -24.78 -8.93
N PRO A 443 -8.13 -23.72 -9.74
CA PRO A 443 -9.02 -23.53 -10.88
C PRO A 443 -8.77 -24.60 -11.96
N PRO A 444 -9.78 -24.96 -12.77
CA PRO A 444 -9.59 -25.83 -13.93
C PRO A 444 -8.57 -25.23 -14.91
N ALA A 445 -7.68 -26.07 -15.45
CA ALA A 445 -6.58 -25.63 -16.32
C ALA A 445 -7.05 -24.95 -17.63
N ASN A 446 -8.26 -25.25 -18.10
CA ASN A 446 -8.85 -24.67 -19.30
C ASN A 446 -9.52 -23.30 -19.07
N LEU A 447 -9.70 -22.88 -17.81
CA LEU A 447 -10.30 -21.58 -17.48
C LEU A 447 -9.20 -20.58 -17.10
N VAL A 448 -8.63 -19.95 -18.12
CA VAL A 448 -7.57 -18.95 -17.97
C VAL A 448 -8.17 -17.54 -18.13
N PRO A 449 -8.02 -16.64 -17.14
CA PRO A 449 -8.43 -15.25 -17.31
C PRO A 449 -7.62 -14.56 -18.42
N PRO A 450 -8.24 -13.64 -19.19
CA PRO A 450 -7.50 -12.75 -20.07
C PRO A 450 -6.43 -11.95 -19.32
N ALA A 451 -5.42 -11.47 -20.04
CA ALA A 451 -4.43 -10.55 -19.49
C ALA A 451 -5.12 -9.29 -18.94
N ALA A 452 -4.71 -8.87 -17.74
CA ALA A 452 -5.25 -7.67 -17.12
C ALA A 452 -4.74 -6.40 -17.81
N THR A 453 -5.56 -5.36 -17.82
CA THR A 453 -5.25 -4.03 -18.36
C THR A 453 -5.46 -2.95 -17.30
N SER A 454 -5.12 -1.70 -17.62
CA SER A 454 -5.37 -0.54 -16.75
C SER A 454 -5.92 0.64 -17.52
N LYS A 455 -6.56 1.55 -16.78
CA LYS A 455 -7.01 2.86 -17.27
C LYS A 455 -7.00 3.89 -16.15
N LEU A 456 -6.80 5.15 -16.47
CA LEU A 456 -7.07 6.28 -15.59
C LEU A 456 -8.53 6.71 -15.82
N VAL A 457 -9.34 6.68 -14.78
CA VAL A 457 -10.77 7.07 -14.84
C VAL A 457 -10.96 8.40 -14.14
N ALA A 458 -11.70 9.33 -14.76
CA ALA A 458 -12.35 10.40 -14.01
C ALA A 458 -13.81 10.02 -13.78
N TYR A 459 -14.19 9.92 -12.51
CA TYR A 459 -15.53 9.63 -12.06
C TYR A 459 -16.24 10.92 -11.65
N ASP A 460 -17.35 11.25 -12.30
CA ASP A 460 -18.21 12.37 -11.94
C ASP A 460 -19.04 12.01 -10.71
N VAL A 461 -18.67 12.58 -9.56
CA VAL A 461 -19.31 12.28 -8.29
C VAL A 461 -20.74 12.77 -8.27
N ALA A 462 -21.05 13.95 -8.83
CA ALA A 462 -22.41 14.49 -8.79
C ALA A 462 -23.38 13.68 -9.66
N ASN A 463 -22.91 13.21 -10.82
CA ASN A 463 -23.72 12.48 -11.79
C ASN A 463 -23.59 10.95 -11.69
N ASN A 464 -22.80 10.45 -10.74
CA ASN A 464 -22.61 9.02 -10.46
C ASN A 464 -22.24 8.18 -11.70
N ARG A 465 -21.26 8.65 -12.49
CA ARG A 465 -20.82 8.00 -13.73
C ARG A 465 -19.40 8.38 -14.13
N ILE A 466 -18.77 7.59 -15.00
CA ILE A 466 -17.49 7.92 -15.62
C ILE A 466 -17.66 9.14 -16.54
N ALA A 467 -16.88 10.20 -16.30
CA ALA A 467 -16.80 11.39 -17.16
C ALA A 467 -15.90 11.15 -18.37
N TRP A 468 -14.71 10.58 -18.12
CA TRP A 468 -13.76 10.17 -19.14
C TRP A 468 -12.87 9.04 -18.61
N SER A 469 -12.24 8.30 -19.52
CA SER A 469 -11.21 7.33 -19.16
C SER A 469 -10.10 7.29 -20.22
N VAL A 470 -8.88 6.96 -19.80
CA VAL A 470 -7.70 6.88 -20.66
C VAL A 470 -6.99 5.55 -20.41
N PRO A 471 -6.77 4.70 -21.43
CA PRO A 471 -6.01 3.46 -21.27
C PRO A 471 -4.59 3.74 -20.74
N GLN A 472 -4.13 2.87 -19.83
CA GLN A 472 -2.77 2.91 -19.28
C GLN A 472 -2.05 1.59 -19.54
N PRO A 473 -0.71 1.61 -19.67
CA PRO A 473 0.06 0.41 -19.89
C PRO A 473 -0.01 -0.55 -18.70
N GLY A 474 0.00 -1.85 -19.00
CA GLY A 474 -0.05 -2.98 -18.06
C GLY A 474 -1.00 -2.80 -16.88
N VAL A 475 -0.53 -3.14 -15.68
CA VAL A 475 -1.24 -3.02 -14.40
C VAL A 475 -0.33 -2.42 -13.33
N PHE A 476 -0.89 -2.06 -12.18
CA PHE A 476 -0.19 -1.35 -11.10
C PHE A 476 0.42 -0.02 -11.59
N ASN A 477 -0.40 0.83 -12.20
CA ASN A 477 -0.01 2.23 -12.41
C ASN A 477 -0.10 3.00 -11.07
N GLY A 478 0.67 4.06 -10.91
CA GLY A 478 0.77 4.80 -9.65
C GLY A 478 -0.47 5.62 -9.29
N GLY A 479 -0.45 6.13 -8.07
CA GLY A 479 -1.48 7.03 -7.55
C GLY A 479 -1.56 8.35 -8.34
N THR A 480 -2.61 9.11 -8.08
CA THR A 480 -2.89 10.37 -8.76
C THR A 480 -2.74 11.58 -7.85
N LEU A 481 -2.53 12.74 -8.47
CA LEU A 481 -2.55 14.05 -7.82
C LEU A 481 -3.37 15.01 -8.68
N ALA A 482 -4.41 15.60 -8.12
CA ALA A 482 -5.19 16.65 -8.78
C ALA A 482 -4.70 18.05 -8.34
N THR A 483 -4.80 19.05 -9.21
CA THR A 483 -4.40 20.43 -8.88
C THR A 483 -5.39 21.48 -9.38
N ALA A 484 -5.41 22.64 -8.72
CA ALA A 484 -6.20 23.80 -9.13
C ALA A 484 -5.86 24.35 -10.52
N GLY A 485 -4.73 23.92 -11.10
CA GLY A 485 -4.27 24.22 -12.46
C GLY A 485 -4.96 23.41 -13.57
N ASN A 486 -6.04 22.69 -13.27
CA ASN A 486 -6.75 21.78 -14.18
C ASN A 486 -5.88 20.60 -14.66
N LEU A 487 -5.07 20.05 -13.76
CA LEU A 487 -4.17 18.94 -14.06
C LEU A 487 -4.40 17.75 -13.14
N VAL A 488 -4.20 16.55 -13.69
CA VAL A 488 -4.03 15.29 -12.95
C VAL A 488 -2.67 14.71 -13.30
N PHE A 489 -1.84 14.46 -12.30
CA PHE A 489 -0.55 13.80 -12.47
C PHE A 489 -0.67 12.31 -12.14
N GLN A 490 0.01 11.46 -12.91
CA GLN A 490 0.08 10.02 -12.65
C GLN A 490 1.40 9.45 -13.18
N GLY A 491 2.05 8.61 -12.38
CA GLY A 491 3.14 7.76 -12.85
C GLY A 491 2.64 6.41 -13.35
N THR A 492 3.26 5.85 -14.39
CA THR A 492 2.82 4.61 -15.02
C THR A 492 3.85 3.49 -14.88
N ASN A 493 3.39 2.25 -15.08
CA ASN A 493 4.19 1.04 -14.89
C ASN A 493 5.37 0.95 -15.89
N ASP A 494 5.27 1.61 -17.03
CA ASP A 494 6.29 1.72 -18.08
C ASP A 494 7.36 2.79 -17.80
N GLY A 495 7.27 3.45 -16.64
CA GLY A 495 8.25 4.42 -16.19
C GLY A 495 8.05 5.82 -16.76
N MET A 496 6.85 6.15 -17.21
CA MET A 496 6.49 7.51 -17.60
C MET A 496 5.83 8.25 -16.43
N PHE A 497 6.20 9.51 -16.21
CA PHE A 497 5.48 10.44 -15.36
C PHE A 497 4.66 11.39 -16.23
N ASN A 498 3.34 11.40 -16.07
CA ASN A 498 2.41 12.03 -17.00
C ASN A 498 1.59 13.12 -16.30
N ALA A 499 1.15 14.11 -17.08
CA ALA A 499 0.13 15.07 -16.68
C ALA A 499 -1.00 15.10 -17.71
N PHE A 500 -2.24 15.07 -17.23
CA PHE A 500 -3.46 15.05 -18.03
C PHE A 500 -4.32 16.28 -17.70
N SER A 501 -5.10 16.76 -18.66
CA SER A 501 -6.16 17.72 -18.42
C SER A 501 -7.21 17.10 -17.50
N ALA A 502 -7.49 17.74 -16.37
CA ALA A 502 -8.38 17.19 -15.34
C ALA A 502 -9.84 17.08 -15.81
N THR A 503 -10.26 17.89 -16.79
CA THR A 503 -11.61 17.89 -17.35
C THR A 503 -11.79 16.95 -18.53
N THR A 504 -10.74 16.65 -19.30
CA THR A 504 -10.87 15.93 -20.58
C THR A 504 -10.07 14.63 -20.68
N GLY A 505 -9.14 14.39 -19.75
CA GLY A 505 -8.23 13.25 -19.82
C GLY A 505 -7.14 13.36 -20.89
N ARG A 506 -7.09 14.44 -21.68
CA ARG A 506 -6.05 14.64 -22.69
C ARG A 506 -4.68 14.68 -22.01
N LYS A 507 -3.73 13.83 -22.46
CA LYS A 507 -2.33 13.89 -22.02
C LYS A 507 -1.68 15.18 -22.52
N LEU A 508 -1.16 16.00 -21.60
CA LEU A 508 -0.58 17.32 -21.88
C LEU A 508 0.95 17.32 -21.77
N TRP A 509 1.49 16.41 -20.96
CA TRP A 509 2.91 16.31 -20.69
C TRP A 509 3.26 14.87 -20.29
N SER A 510 4.47 14.43 -20.62
CA SER A 510 4.99 13.11 -20.28
C SER A 510 6.51 13.17 -20.18
N TRP A 511 7.09 12.46 -19.23
CA TRP A 511 8.53 12.48 -18.96
C TRP A 511 9.07 11.12 -18.51
N PRO A 512 10.20 10.63 -19.06
CA PRO A 512 10.72 9.29 -18.77
C PRO A 512 11.48 9.24 -17.44
N ALA A 513 10.89 8.59 -16.43
CA ALA A 513 11.41 8.49 -15.07
C ALA A 513 12.52 7.43 -14.88
N GLN A 514 12.85 6.68 -15.94
CA GLN A 514 13.80 5.56 -15.96
C GLN A 514 13.44 4.38 -15.04
N ASN A 515 12.25 4.40 -14.43
CA ASN A 515 11.75 3.34 -13.56
C ASN A 515 10.23 3.49 -13.42
N GLY A 516 9.50 2.38 -13.28
CA GLY A 516 8.05 2.40 -13.06
C GLY A 516 7.69 3.14 -11.76
N ILE A 517 6.50 3.72 -11.72
CA ILE A 517 6.05 4.56 -10.61
C ILE A 517 4.77 4.00 -10.00
N LEU A 518 4.81 3.74 -8.70
CA LEU A 518 3.68 3.22 -7.93
C LEU A 518 3.14 4.20 -6.89
N SER A 519 3.98 5.11 -6.37
CA SER A 519 3.60 6.13 -5.39
C SER A 519 2.66 7.19 -5.99
N ALA A 520 1.90 7.86 -5.14
CA ALA A 520 1.20 9.08 -5.49
C ALA A 520 2.17 10.30 -5.55
N PRO A 521 2.04 11.20 -6.54
CA PRO A 521 2.77 12.46 -6.55
C PRO A 521 2.24 13.44 -5.50
N ILE A 522 3.07 14.41 -5.10
CA ILE A 522 2.66 15.54 -4.24
C ILE A 522 2.97 16.87 -4.92
N SER A 523 2.25 17.93 -4.55
CA SER A 523 2.51 19.30 -5.00
C SER A 523 2.59 20.26 -3.81
N TYR A 524 3.65 21.06 -3.76
CA TYR A 524 3.95 21.97 -2.65
C TYR A 524 4.62 23.25 -3.17
N SER A 525 4.78 24.26 -2.31
CA SER A 525 5.42 25.53 -2.68
C SER A 525 6.52 25.91 -1.69
N VAL A 526 7.67 26.32 -2.20
CA VAL A 526 8.78 26.82 -1.36
C VAL A 526 9.35 28.09 -1.97
N GLY A 527 9.35 29.19 -1.20
CA GLY A 527 9.82 30.48 -1.69
C GLY A 527 9.00 31.00 -2.88
N GLY A 528 7.69 30.74 -2.90
CA GLY A 528 6.77 31.20 -3.96
C GLY A 528 6.85 30.41 -5.27
N ARG A 529 7.64 29.33 -5.33
CA ARG A 529 7.71 28.42 -6.48
C ARG A 529 7.05 27.10 -6.15
N GLN A 530 6.12 26.67 -7.01
CA GLN A 530 5.46 25.38 -6.98
C GLN A 530 6.38 24.28 -7.52
N TYR A 531 6.37 23.15 -6.84
CA TYR A 531 7.05 21.93 -7.22
C TYR A 531 6.07 20.75 -7.21
N VAL A 532 6.34 19.75 -8.05
CA VAL A 532 5.65 18.45 -8.02
C VAL A 532 6.71 17.37 -7.80
N SER A 533 6.52 16.50 -6.82
CA SER A 533 7.47 15.43 -6.51
C SER A 533 6.83 14.05 -6.53
N VAL A 534 7.60 13.04 -6.90
CA VAL A 534 7.15 11.64 -6.96
C VAL A 534 8.33 10.70 -6.70
N ILE A 535 8.08 9.54 -6.09
CA ILE A 535 9.10 8.53 -5.83
C ILE A 535 8.98 7.39 -6.83
N THR A 536 10.08 7.08 -7.50
CA THR A 536 10.15 6.03 -8.52
C THR A 536 10.61 4.71 -7.93
N GLY A 537 10.13 3.64 -8.52
CA GLY A 537 10.52 2.27 -8.25
C GLY A 537 9.34 1.37 -8.53
N PHE A 538 9.56 0.42 -9.42
CA PHE A 538 8.55 -0.58 -9.71
C PHE A 538 8.74 -1.80 -8.82
N ARG A 539 7.62 -2.41 -8.48
CA ARG A 539 7.58 -3.65 -7.72
C ARG A 539 6.40 -4.46 -8.18
N SER A 540 6.69 -5.64 -8.70
CA SER A 540 5.72 -6.70 -8.92
C SER A 540 6.34 -8.06 -8.65
N SER A 541 5.54 -8.98 -8.13
CA SER A 541 5.92 -10.37 -8.00
C SER A 541 6.10 -11.03 -9.37
N PHE A 542 5.29 -10.63 -10.36
CA PHE A 542 5.21 -11.29 -11.65
C PHE A 542 5.82 -10.42 -12.75
N ALA A 543 6.32 -11.07 -13.80
CA ALA A 543 6.86 -10.40 -14.97
C ALA A 543 5.86 -9.38 -15.53
N ASN A 544 6.38 -8.21 -15.92
CA ASN A 544 5.61 -7.13 -16.52
C ASN A 544 6.27 -6.67 -17.82
N SER A 545 5.63 -5.74 -18.52
CA SER A 545 6.19 -5.09 -19.70
C SER A 545 6.23 -3.56 -19.49
N PRO A 546 7.42 -2.93 -19.48
CA PRO A 546 8.74 -3.57 -19.48
C PRO A 546 8.95 -4.40 -18.20
N ASN A 547 9.81 -5.42 -18.28
CA ASN A 547 10.15 -6.20 -17.09
C ASN A 547 11.29 -5.51 -16.34
N TRP A 548 10.98 -4.95 -15.17
CA TRP A 548 11.97 -4.21 -14.39
C TRP A 548 12.89 -5.16 -13.63
N ASP A 549 14.21 -5.06 -13.87
CA ASP A 549 15.20 -5.81 -13.11
C ASP A 549 15.41 -5.15 -11.73
N TYR A 550 15.19 -5.91 -10.66
CA TYR A 550 15.40 -5.46 -9.29
C TYR A 550 16.77 -4.81 -9.05
N ARG A 551 17.85 -5.38 -9.61
CA ARG A 551 19.24 -4.97 -9.38
C ARG A 551 19.61 -3.67 -10.11
N GLN A 552 18.93 -3.37 -11.20
CA GLN A 552 19.26 -2.24 -12.07
C GLN A 552 18.33 -1.04 -11.87
N GLN A 553 17.22 -1.25 -11.17
CA GLN A 553 16.27 -0.21 -10.82
C GLN A 553 16.87 0.78 -9.82
N GLN A 554 17.40 1.90 -10.32
CA GLN A 554 17.68 3.05 -9.47
C GLN A 554 16.35 3.68 -9.04
N ARG A 555 16.04 3.61 -7.75
CA ARG A 555 14.89 4.28 -7.14
C ARG A 555 15.27 5.72 -6.82
N ARG A 556 14.34 6.65 -7.05
CA ARG A 556 14.61 8.10 -6.98
C ARG A 556 13.42 8.87 -6.47
N LEU A 557 13.67 9.89 -5.66
CA LEU A 557 12.76 11.02 -5.52
C LEU A 557 13.03 11.99 -6.67
N LEU A 558 12.02 12.25 -7.49
CA LEU A 558 12.08 13.17 -8.62
C LEU A 558 11.24 14.39 -8.32
N THR A 559 11.80 15.59 -8.54
CA THR A 559 11.10 16.85 -8.30
C THR A 559 11.13 17.74 -9.53
N PHE A 560 9.96 18.24 -9.90
CA PHE A 560 9.70 18.99 -11.12
C PHE A 560 9.20 20.41 -10.81
N THR A 561 9.53 21.35 -11.69
CA THR A 561 9.01 22.73 -11.66
C THR A 561 9.01 23.33 -13.06
N ILE A 562 8.31 24.45 -13.26
CA ILE A 562 8.33 25.17 -14.54
C ILE A 562 9.75 25.66 -14.84
N GLY A 563 10.25 25.34 -16.04
CA GLY A 563 11.60 25.71 -16.47
C GLY A 563 12.71 24.84 -15.88
N GLY A 564 12.38 23.74 -15.20
CA GLY A 564 13.38 22.74 -14.80
C GLY A 564 14.08 22.14 -16.03
N ALA A 565 15.39 22.00 -15.97
CA ALA A 565 16.21 21.58 -17.11
C ALA A 565 17.25 20.50 -16.76
N ARG A 566 17.21 19.95 -15.54
CA ARG A 566 18.12 18.86 -15.17
C ARG A 566 17.78 17.60 -15.97
N LYS A 567 18.79 16.76 -16.18
CA LYS A 567 18.64 15.44 -16.81
C LYS A 567 19.01 14.38 -15.79
N LEU A 568 18.36 13.23 -15.87
CA LEU A 568 18.82 12.07 -15.14
C LEU A 568 20.11 11.52 -15.78
N PRO A 569 20.97 10.86 -14.98
CA PRO A 569 22.06 10.07 -15.52
C PRO A 569 21.50 8.98 -16.45
N ARG A 570 22.19 8.77 -17.59
CA ARG A 570 21.88 7.66 -18.49
C ARG A 570 22.05 6.33 -17.74
N VAL A 571 21.06 5.45 -17.88
CA VAL A 571 21.12 4.06 -17.40
C VAL A 571 21.09 3.16 -18.62
N ASP A 572 22.18 2.44 -18.87
CA ASP A 572 22.22 1.42 -19.91
C ASP A 572 21.73 0.09 -19.32
N PRO A 573 20.69 -0.55 -19.89
CA PRO A 573 20.24 -1.85 -19.44
C PRO A 573 21.35 -2.89 -19.61
N VAL A 574 21.65 -3.63 -18.55
CA VAL A 574 22.62 -4.73 -18.58
C VAL A 574 21.86 -6.04 -18.43
N ASP A 575 21.70 -6.81 -19.50
CA ASP A 575 21.10 -8.13 -19.35
C ASP A 575 22.13 -9.10 -18.75
N GLU A 576 22.07 -9.32 -17.43
CA GLU A 576 22.91 -10.33 -16.77
C GLU A 576 22.55 -11.73 -17.30
N PRO A 577 23.54 -12.54 -17.73
CA PRO A 577 23.28 -13.88 -18.21
C PRO A 577 22.75 -14.77 -17.09
N ILE A 578 21.93 -15.75 -17.46
CA ILE A 578 21.59 -16.86 -16.56
C ILE A 578 22.90 -17.54 -16.15
N GLN A 579 23.08 -17.71 -14.84
CA GLN A 579 24.27 -18.34 -14.27
C GLN A 579 24.06 -19.85 -14.29
N ASP A 580 25.02 -20.61 -14.80
CA ASP A 580 25.04 -22.07 -14.72
C ASP A 580 26.44 -22.56 -14.33
N ASP A 581 26.48 -23.69 -13.63
CA ASP A 581 27.71 -24.43 -13.35
C ASP A 581 27.55 -25.83 -13.94
N PRO A 582 28.27 -26.15 -15.03
CA PRO A 582 28.19 -27.46 -15.68
C PRO A 582 28.52 -28.64 -14.74
N ALA A 583 29.29 -28.42 -13.67
CA ALA A 583 29.63 -29.47 -12.72
C ALA A 583 28.46 -29.83 -11.79
N PHE A 584 27.47 -28.94 -11.62
CA PHE A 584 26.31 -29.21 -10.79
C PHE A 584 25.36 -30.20 -11.48
N VAL A 585 25.23 -31.43 -10.97
CA VAL A 585 24.28 -32.41 -11.52
C VAL A 585 22.90 -32.21 -10.87
N VAL A 586 21.89 -31.91 -11.69
CA VAL A 586 20.52 -31.74 -11.19
C VAL A 586 19.91 -33.10 -10.87
N ASP A 587 19.56 -33.30 -9.60
CA ASP A 587 18.72 -34.39 -9.11
C ASP A 587 17.24 -33.97 -9.24
N ALA A 588 16.48 -34.72 -10.04
CA ALA A 588 15.09 -34.41 -10.34
C ALA A 588 14.16 -34.58 -9.12
N ASP A 589 14.45 -35.51 -8.22
CA ASP A 589 13.63 -35.75 -7.03
C ASP A 589 13.83 -34.63 -6.01
N LYS A 590 15.08 -34.19 -5.82
CA LYS A 590 15.37 -33.00 -5.02
C LYS A 590 14.78 -31.73 -5.63
N ALA A 591 14.88 -31.57 -6.95
CA ALA A 591 14.30 -30.42 -7.64
C ALA A 591 12.77 -30.38 -7.47
N LYS A 592 12.08 -31.53 -7.44
CA LYS A 592 10.64 -31.62 -7.17
C LYS A 592 10.29 -31.14 -5.77
N VAL A 593 11.10 -31.46 -4.75
CA VAL A 593 10.95 -30.93 -3.39
C VAL A 593 11.13 -29.39 -3.40
N GLY A 594 12.20 -28.91 -4.03
CA GLY A 594 12.48 -27.48 -4.18
C GLY A 594 11.36 -26.70 -4.88
N ALA A 595 10.74 -27.30 -5.91
CA ALA A 595 9.63 -26.69 -6.64
C ALA A 595 8.42 -26.41 -5.73
N GLY A 596 8.09 -27.34 -4.83
CA GLY A 596 7.00 -27.16 -3.87
C GLY A 596 7.26 -26.00 -2.90
N ILE A 597 8.49 -25.89 -2.39
CA ILE A 597 8.89 -24.82 -1.46
C ILE A 597 8.92 -23.47 -2.19
N TYR A 598 9.51 -23.43 -3.38
CA TYR A 598 9.59 -22.20 -4.19
C TYR A 598 8.20 -21.63 -4.47
N ASN A 599 7.29 -22.47 -4.96
CA ASN A 599 5.94 -22.06 -5.34
C ASN A 599 5.07 -21.65 -4.14
N SER A 600 5.42 -22.08 -2.92
CA SER A 600 4.70 -21.69 -1.70
C SER A 600 5.29 -20.47 -1.00
N SER A 601 6.62 -20.29 -1.06
CA SER A 601 7.33 -19.38 -0.16
C SER A 601 8.17 -18.31 -0.87
N CYS A 602 8.61 -18.55 -2.10
CA CYS A 602 9.57 -17.68 -2.81
C CYS A 602 8.93 -16.92 -3.97
N ILE A 603 7.88 -17.49 -4.58
CA ILE A 603 7.22 -16.97 -5.78
C ILE A 603 6.71 -15.53 -5.64
N ILE A 604 6.30 -15.13 -4.43
CA ILE A 604 5.76 -13.79 -4.16
C ILE A 604 6.80 -12.67 -4.33
N CYS A 605 8.09 -13.01 -4.26
CA CYS A 605 9.19 -12.07 -4.46
C CYS A 605 9.94 -12.34 -5.77
N HIS A 606 10.22 -13.62 -6.06
CA HIS A 606 11.08 -14.03 -7.18
C HIS A 606 10.32 -14.42 -8.47
N GLY A 607 8.98 -14.41 -8.43
CA GLY A 607 8.10 -14.55 -9.58
C GLY A 607 7.87 -15.97 -10.09
N SER A 608 6.87 -16.12 -10.96
CA SER A 608 6.51 -17.43 -11.51
C SER A 608 7.66 -18.00 -12.34
N GLY A 609 8.01 -19.27 -12.09
CA GLY A 609 9.13 -19.94 -12.79
C GLY A 609 10.49 -19.25 -12.62
N MET A 610 10.65 -18.42 -11.58
CA MET A 610 11.82 -17.57 -11.29
C MET A 610 12.05 -16.40 -12.24
N VAL A 611 11.02 -15.98 -12.98
CA VAL A 611 11.04 -14.74 -13.75
C VAL A 611 10.56 -13.59 -12.86
N ALA A 612 11.51 -12.86 -12.25
CA ALA A 612 11.19 -11.79 -11.32
C ALA A 612 10.65 -10.53 -12.02
N GLY A 613 9.67 -9.86 -11.38
CA GLY A 613 9.01 -8.64 -11.85
C GLY A 613 9.45 -7.35 -11.17
N GLY A 614 10.69 -7.31 -10.67
CA GLY A 614 11.27 -6.15 -10.00
C GLY A 614 11.13 -6.10 -8.48
N ALA A 615 10.39 -7.03 -7.87
CA ALA A 615 10.26 -7.13 -6.41
C ALA A 615 11.51 -7.71 -5.70
N ALA A 616 12.22 -8.62 -6.34
CA ALA A 616 13.45 -9.24 -5.86
C ALA A 616 14.30 -9.70 -7.06
N PRO A 617 15.56 -10.11 -6.85
CA PRO A 617 16.40 -10.59 -7.94
C PRO A 617 15.86 -11.85 -8.64
N ASP A 618 16.14 -11.99 -9.93
CA ASP A 618 15.93 -13.25 -10.65
C ASP A 618 16.91 -14.32 -10.15
N LEU A 619 16.40 -15.41 -9.58
CA LEU A 619 17.23 -16.44 -8.97
C LEU A 619 18.02 -17.27 -10.00
N ARG A 620 17.59 -17.30 -11.26
CA ARG A 620 18.30 -18.02 -12.34
C ARG A 620 19.60 -17.29 -12.71
N LYS A 621 19.63 -15.98 -12.52
CA LYS A 621 20.80 -15.12 -12.72
C LYS A 621 21.70 -15.00 -11.49
N SER A 622 21.34 -15.65 -10.37
CA SER A 622 22.11 -15.60 -9.13
C SER A 622 23.18 -16.69 -9.09
N GLY A 623 24.40 -16.32 -8.67
CA GLY A 623 25.46 -17.28 -8.32
C GLY A 623 25.31 -17.87 -6.91
N VAL A 624 24.49 -17.27 -6.03
CA VAL A 624 24.28 -17.75 -4.64
C VAL A 624 23.90 -19.23 -4.56
N PRO A 625 22.98 -19.77 -5.40
CA PRO A 625 22.62 -21.18 -5.35
C PRO A 625 23.73 -22.14 -5.82
N LEU A 626 24.86 -21.65 -6.36
CA LEU A 626 25.98 -22.49 -6.79
C LEU A 626 26.78 -23.02 -5.60
N ASP A 627 26.80 -22.30 -4.48
CA ASP A 627 27.50 -22.70 -3.26
C ASP A 627 26.52 -23.01 -2.12
N ALA A 628 26.70 -24.14 -1.45
CA ALA A 628 25.76 -24.64 -0.45
C ALA A 628 25.72 -23.76 0.80
N GLU A 629 26.90 -23.37 1.30
CA GLU A 629 27.05 -22.58 2.52
C GLU A 629 26.56 -21.16 2.31
N THR A 630 26.89 -20.54 1.18
CA THR A 630 26.39 -19.22 0.80
C THR A 630 24.87 -19.22 0.64
N PHE A 631 24.30 -20.24 -0.03
CA PHE A 631 22.85 -20.36 -0.17
C PHE A 631 22.16 -20.50 1.19
N ARG A 632 22.71 -21.33 2.09
CA ARG A 632 22.22 -21.46 3.48
C ARG A 632 22.29 -20.11 4.21
N SER A 633 23.43 -19.45 4.15
CA SER A 633 23.65 -18.17 4.83
C SER A 633 22.59 -17.12 4.43
N VAL A 634 22.23 -17.08 3.14
CA VAL A 634 21.22 -16.16 2.61
C VAL A 634 19.79 -16.59 2.97
N VAL A 635 19.43 -17.85 2.70
CA VAL A 635 18.03 -18.31 2.80
C VAL A 635 17.65 -18.68 4.23
N HIS A 636 18.52 -19.41 4.93
CA HIS A 636 18.27 -19.91 6.28
C HIS A 636 18.73 -18.90 7.35
N ASP A 637 19.99 -18.47 7.30
CA ASP A 637 20.59 -17.68 8.40
C ASP A 637 20.29 -16.18 8.30
N GLY A 638 19.74 -15.71 7.17
CA GLY A 638 19.25 -14.34 7.03
C GLY A 638 20.33 -13.30 6.76
N ALA A 639 21.45 -13.67 6.12
CA ALA A 639 22.55 -12.75 5.81
C ALA A 639 22.15 -11.50 4.99
N LEU A 640 20.99 -11.54 4.31
CA LEU A 640 20.45 -10.43 3.51
C LEU A 640 19.16 -9.82 4.11
N MET A 641 18.87 -10.00 5.40
CA MET A 641 17.69 -9.40 6.05
C MET A 641 17.66 -7.88 5.96
N SER A 642 18.81 -7.21 6.05
CA SER A 642 18.94 -5.75 5.86
C SER A 642 18.62 -5.28 4.44
N ARG A 643 18.66 -6.20 3.45
CA ARG A 643 18.27 -5.96 2.05
C ARG A 643 16.87 -6.45 1.73
N GLY A 644 16.08 -6.83 2.75
CA GLY A 644 14.69 -7.25 2.60
C GLY A 644 14.49 -8.74 2.31
N MET A 645 15.55 -9.57 2.29
CA MET A 645 15.43 -11.03 2.17
C MET A 645 15.19 -11.65 3.56
N GLY A 646 13.94 -12.03 3.85
CA GLY A 646 13.59 -12.68 5.11
C GLY A 646 14.27 -14.04 5.28
N SER A 647 14.69 -14.37 6.51
CA SER A 647 15.21 -15.70 6.86
C SER A 647 14.11 -16.75 6.80
N PHE A 648 14.48 -17.98 6.39
CA PHE A 648 13.68 -19.20 6.37
C PHE A 648 14.31 -20.29 7.26
N ALA A 649 14.65 -19.93 8.50
CA ALA A 649 15.29 -20.82 9.49
C ALA A 649 14.53 -22.11 9.84
N GLN A 650 13.29 -22.28 9.37
CA GLN A 650 12.53 -23.52 9.52
C GLN A 650 12.80 -24.56 8.43
N LEU A 651 13.48 -24.19 7.33
CA LEU A 651 13.80 -25.12 6.25
C LEU A 651 14.95 -26.03 6.66
N SER A 652 14.79 -27.33 6.45
CA SER A 652 15.83 -28.34 6.64
C SER A 652 16.90 -28.27 5.54
N ASP A 653 18.05 -28.92 5.79
CA ASP A 653 19.15 -28.99 4.83
C ASP A 653 18.72 -29.65 3.51
N ALA A 654 17.87 -30.68 3.57
CA ALA A 654 17.33 -31.35 2.40
C ALA A 654 16.41 -30.43 1.58
N GLU A 655 15.62 -29.58 2.24
CA GLU A 655 14.74 -28.60 1.59
C GLU A 655 15.55 -27.46 0.95
N LEU A 656 16.59 -26.98 1.62
CA LEU A 656 17.53 -26.00 1.07
C LEU A 656 18.25 -26.55 -0.16
N GLU A 657 18.72 -27.79 -0.11
CA GLU A 657 19.35 -28.45 -1.24
C GLU A 657 18.35 -28.68 -2.39
N GLY A 658 17.11 -29.08 -2.06
CA GLY A 658 16.03 -29.17 -3.03
C GLY A 658 15.79 -27.86 -3.78
N LEU A 659 15.75 -26.72 -3.06
CA LEU A 659 15.64 -25.39 -3.68
C LEU A 659 16.81 -25.10 -4.63
N ARG A 660 18.05 -25.42 -4.25
CA ARG A 660 19.21 -25.25 -5.14
C ARG A 660 19.04 -26.06 -6.43
N HIS A 661 18.70 -27.35 -6.33
CA HIS A 661 18.45 -28.20 -7.50
C HIS A 661 17.33 -27.63 -8.40
N TYR A 662 16.22 -27.17 -7.82
CA TYR A 662 15.14 -26.58 -8.60
C TYR A 662 15.54 -25.29 -9.31
N ILE A 663 16.30 -24.40 -8.64
CA ILE A 663 16.80 -23.17 -9.27
C ILE A 663 17.72 -23.49 -10.44
N ARG A 664 18.61 -24.48 -10.29
CA ARG A 664 19.52 -24.92 -11.37
C ARG A 664 18.76 -25.56 -12.53
N GLN A 665 17.78 -26.41 -12.24
CA GLN A 665 16.90 -26.98 -13.25
C GLN A 665 16.24 -25.87 -14.09
N ARG A 666 15.61 -24.89 -13.45
CA ARG A 666 14.93 -23.77 -14.12
C ARG A 666 15.89 -22.87 -14.90
N ALA A 667 17.08 -22.63 -14.37
CA ALA A 667 18.12 -21.88 -15.08
C ALA A 667 18.46 -22.55 -16.42
N ARG A 668 18.73 -23.86 -16.43
CA ARG A 668 19.06 -24.63 -17.65
C ARG A 668 17.90 -24.77 -18.62
N GLU A 669 16.68 -24.98 -18.12
CA GLU A 669 15.48 -25.07 -18.96
C GLU A 669 15.17 -23.77 -19.71
N THR A 670 15.57 -22.62 -19.15
CA THR A 670 15.25 -21.29 -19.69
C THR A 670 16.46 -20.54 -20.24
N ALA A 671 17.65 -21.12 -20.16
CA ALA A 671 18.84 -20.59 -20.82
C ALA A 671 18.61 -20.51 -22.34
N PRO A 672 19.04 -19.43 -23.01
CA PRO A 672 19.02 -19.38 -24.46
C PRO A 672 19.80 -20.58 -25.02
N LYS A 673 19.11 -21.52 -25.66
CA LYS A 673 19.77 -22.59 -26.41
C LYS A 673 20.47 -21.91 -27.58
N GLY A 674 21.79 -22.12 -27.72
CA GLY A 674 22.59 -21.49 -28.76
C GLY A 674 21.89 -21.58 -30.12
N LYS A 675 21.86 -20.45 -30.85
CA LYS A 675 21.47 -20.43 -32.25
C LYS A 675 22.49 -21.17 -33.10
#